data_AF-A0A3A4X994-F1
#
_entry.id   AF-A0A3A4X994-F1
#
_cell.length_a   1.000
_cell.length_b   1.000
_cell.length_c   1.000
_cell.angle_alpha   90.00
_cell.angle_beta   90.00
_cell.angle_gamma   90.00
#
_symmetry.space_group_name_H-M   'P 1'
#
loop_
_entity.id
_entity.type
_entity.pdbx_description
1 polymer ?
#
loop_
_entity_poly.entity_id
_entity_poly.type
_entity_poly.pdbx_seq_one_letter_code
_entity_poly.pdbx_strand_id
1 'polypeptide(L)'
;MDRQLVADILTGDSDEIAEIKTNLTLLEGFINLARELDVLPEISKRFYEENRSLYQATSSNRSLGELETFLARFFGPPVKPAGKPLPRKLRKSPVLKSLGGVEKDQSLFLLPLKTGEFYGALWPWRRNKGKVEIHLGYCSDWMVDEDYLQLETLVKRSLSHSAFQQMDTAMGGRIRGIGLASFLQMAEMEQSSFSLRISSAGRYGQVHVKEGQLIAAETGDRAGRDAAYHIITWDDVTIEIAPADPSKQDEINQPLMHVLMESLKAKDEITSSAKDAPGPPPRPKSRRLRTDAVNESKRLVRLERAPAPKMPRKGIRLATLLAVVLGALVVGGSAWVLGLYIANTGTVASERYAQLRAQVDGTESSEKKIELLQTYLQTHPQSPNAAEIESRIVQIRKHMEERDFELITLQISNLPVDEEYERKAISLYGDFLEKYPDSAFQQRIAGAVRDIKNLLDQYYYEELVRAAKLDFSQRLQVYKQYLARFPQGRYQNDVDVLIQAMGRQHLNFLKSENAACEQNQRWEACVQRYESFITEFKNTPLAEAAAAVKTALQDKRDLVQLRRFGAEAGTDYAKAHQAYREYLDKHPQSTQKEALEKEIATLSRQLQTQSQWKSVQAYALNAQNDLFERIQYLDRYLREHLSSPYAPEAQELMNKLESQRAAVLRQSKIEARKQAETDRVRREKEKQAQQQVRVRQLRGELEQQLSDSQRYRVNGDGSFIDQTTGLSWALLDSYQELGGCLNFHAAQQYIQSLPPPPNGAWRLPTASDLAKLYKQSPFYPSSGAEWYWTSEAYVRGYHSVADVVTTKHETVFQREYRRQDECGAVRAVR
;
A
#
# COMPACT_ATOMS: atom_id res chain seq x y z
N MET A 1 16.82 -23.06 29.41
CA MET A 1 16.97 -22.57 28.03
C MET A 1 17.51 -21.15 28.09
N ASP A 2 18.31 -20.71 27.12
CA ASP A 2 18.80 -19.32 27.11
C ASP A 2 17.65 -18.36 26.79
N ARG A 3 17.31 -17.48 27.74
CA ARG A 3 16.20 -16.51 27.57
C ARG A 3 16.51 -15.47 26.51
N GLN A 4 17.79 -15.19 26.27
CA GLN A 4 18.21 -14.26 25.24
C GLN A 4 18.01 -14.87 23.85
N LEU A 5 18.43 -16.13 23.65
CA LEU A 5 18.16 -16.90 22.42
C LEU A 5 16.67 -16.96 22.06
N VAL A 6 15.80 -17.12 23.06
CA VAL A 6 14.35 -17.14 22.86
C VAL A 6 13.83 -15.78 22.40
N ALA A 7 14.28 -14.69 23.02
CA ALA A 7 13.89 -13.33 22.66
C ALA A 7 14.41 -12.92 21.27
N ASP A 8 15.61 -13.39 20.91
CA ASP A 8 16.24 -13.08 19.63
C ASP A 8 15.61 -13.84 18.45
N ILE A 9 15.07 -15.05 18.69
CA ILE A 9 14.51 -15.89 17.63
C ILE A 9 12.99 -15.73 17.51
N LEU A 10 12.26 -15.73 18.63
CA LEU A 10 10.82 -15.52 18.60
C LEU A 10 10.54 -14.02 18.59
N THR A 11 10.66 -13.35 17.46
CA THR A 11 10.45 -11.91 17.34
C THR A 11 9.03 -11.54 16.94
N GLY A 12 8.22 -12.52 16.51
CA GLY A 12 6.83 -12.30 16.13
C GLY A 12 5.97 -11.66 17.23
N ASP A 13 5.02 -10.83 16.79
CA ASP A 13 4.04 -10.11 17.63
C ASP A 13 2.67 -10.82 17.67
N SER A 14 2.58 -12.06 17.19
CA SER A 14 1.33 -12.84 17.20
C SER A 14 0.93 -13.30 18.60
N ASP A 15 -0.38 -13.52 18.78
CA ASP A 15 -0.95 -14.03 20.03
C ASP A 15 -0.33 -15.39 20.42
N GLU A 16 0.03 -16.23 19.43
CA GLU A 16 0.71 -17.50 19.67
C GLU A 16 2.13 -17.35 20.15
N ILE A 17 2.93 -16.46 19.53
CA ILE A 17 4.29 -16.21 19.98
C ILE A 17 4.25 -15.59 21.38
N ALA A 18 3.32 -14.67 21.65
CA ALA A 18 3.10 -14.12 22.98
C ALA A 18 2.70 -15.21 23.99
N GLU A 19 1.83 -16.16 23.62
CA GLU A 19 1.44 -17.25 24.51
C GLU A 19 2.60 -18.23 24.77
N ILE A 20 3.39 -18.57 23.76
CA ILE A 20 4.59 -19.41 23.92
C ILE A 20 5.60 -18.72 24.83
N LYS A 21 5.83 -17.41 24.64
CA LYS A 21 6.71 -16.57 25.49
C LYS A 21 6.21 -16.45 26.93
N THR A 22 4.91 -16.52 27.17
CA THR A 22 4.36 -16.51 28.53
C THR A 22 4.39 -17.90 29.18
N ASN A 23 4.43 -18.97 28.37
CA ASN A 23 4.49 -20.37 28.82
C ASN A 23 5.84 -21.05 28.53
N LEU A 24 6.96 -20.34 28.73
CA LEU A 24 8.30 -20.86 28.41
C LEU A 24 8.62 -22.18 29.11
N THR A 25 8.08 -22.43 30.30
CA THR A 25 8.29 -23.70 31.03
C THR A 25 7.77 -24.91 30.24
N LEU A 26 6.69 -24.75 29.47
CA LEU A 26 6.16 -25.81 28.61
C LEU A 26 7.04 -26.02 27.37
N LEU A 27 7.53 -24.93 26.77
CA LEU A 27 8.49 -25.01 25.66
C LEU A 27 9.80 -25.66 26.11
N GLU A 28 10.31 -25.32 27.29
CA GLU A 28 11.49 -25.96 27.88
C GLU A 28 11.24 -27.45 28.13
N GLY A 29 10.09 -27.83 28.67
CA GLY A 29 9.71 -29.23 28.86
C GLY A 29 9.63 -30.00 27.55
N PHE A 30 9.08 -29.39 26.50
CA PHE A 30 9.01 -29.96 25.16
C PHE A 30 10.40 -30.19 24.55
N ILE A 31 11.29 -29.21 24.64
CA ILE A 31 12.68 -29.33 24.16
C ILE A 31 13.44 -30.38 24.96
N ASN A 32 13.26 -30.43 26.29
CA ASN A 32 13.90 -31.44 27.12
C ASN A 32 13.42 -32.87 26.79
N LEU A 33 12.13 -33.05 26.50
CA LEU A 33 11.62 -34.34 26.01
C LEU A 33 12.34 -34.79 24.74
N ALA A 34 12.54 -33.88 23.77
CA ALA A 34 13.27 -34.17 22.55
C ALA A 34 14.76 -34.50 22.83
N ARG A 35 15.42 -33.79 23.76
CA ARG A 35 16.79 -34.12 24.19
C ARG A 35 16.91 -35.49 24.85
N GLU A 36 15.96 -35.84 25.71
CA GLU A 36 15.95 -37.17 26.36
C GLU A 36 15.77 -38.29 25.32
N LEU A 37 15.06 -38.05 24.22
CA LEU A 37 14.97 -39.00 23.11
C LEU A 37 16.30 -39.11 22.36
N ASP A 38 17.01 -38.00 22.14
CA ASP A 38 18.27 -37.97 21.37
C ASP A 38 19.42 -38.74 22.01
N VAL A 39 19.42 -38.86 23.34
CA VAL A 39 20.47 -39.59 24.08
C VAL A 39 20.20 -41.09 24.19
N LEU A 40 19.04 -41.57 23.74
CA LEU A 40 18.73 -43.00 23.76
C LEU A 40 19.45 -43.71 22.60
N PRO A 41 20.20 -44.80 22.86
CA PRO A 41 21.04 -45.45 21.85
C PRO A 41 20.23 -46.12 20.72
N GLU A 42 18.93 -46.36 20.92
CA GLU A 42 18.05 -46.95 19.91
C GLU A 42 17.21 -45.92 19.12
N ILE A 43 17.49 -44.63 19.31
CA ILE A 43 16.85 -43.52 18.57
C ILE A 43 17.79 -43.04 17.46
N SER A 44 17.32 -43.09 16.22
CA SER A 44 18.03 -42.54 15.06
C SER A 44 17.25 -41.38 14.46
N LYS A 45 17.88 -40.20 14.36
CA LYS A 45 17.35 -39.07 13.59
C LYS A 45 17.48 -39.34 12.10
N ARG A 46 16.42 -39.07 11.34
CA ARG A 46 16.49 -39.05 9.88
C ARG A 46 16.81 -37.62 9.47
N PHE A 47 18.01 -37.38 8.95
CA PHE A 47 18.48 -36.02 8.64
C PHE A 47 18.17 -35.56 7.21
N TYR A 48 17.39 -36.34 6.43
CA TYR A 48 17.21 -36.13 4.98
C TYR A 48 15.76 -36.16 4.47
N GLU A 49 14.77 -35.98 5.34
CA GLU A 49 13.37 -35.80 4.91
C GLU A 49 12.83 -34.51 5.56
N GLU A 50 12.04 -33.73 4.82
CA GLU A 50 11.35 -32.54 5.38
C GLU A 50 10.67 -32.93 6.70
N ASN A 51 11.09 -32.32 7.81
CA ASN A 51 10.52 -32.64 9.11
C ASN A 51 9.06 -32.19 9.12
N ARG A 52 8.13 -33.14 9.24
CA ARG A 52 6.69 -32.85 9.35
C ARG A 52 6.30 -32.24 10.71
N SER A 53 7.27 -32.12 11.61
CA SER A 53 7.10 -31.76 13.02
C SER A 53 8.35 -31.04 13.52
N LEU A 54 8.27 -30.31 14.64
CA LEU A 54 9.43 -29.61 15.22
C LEU A 54 10.56 -30.58 15.62
N TYR A 55 10.23 -31.84 15.91
CA TYR A 55 11.15 -32.94 16.14
C TYR A 55 10.63 -34.24 15.52
N GLN A 56 11.51 -34.97 14.84
CA GLN A 56 11.20 -36.25 14.22
C GLN A 56 12.35 -37.25 14.39
N ALA A 57 12.04 -38.46 14.85
CA ALA A 57 13.03 -39.52 15.03
C ALA A 57 12.43 -40.92 14.82
N THR A 58 13.26 -41.90 14.50
CA THR A 58 12.86 -43.31 14.43
C THR A 58 13.44 -44.07 15.61
N SER A 59 12.60 -44.69 16.42
CA SER A 59 13.00 -45.66 17.42
C SER A 59 13.06 -47.06 16.81
N SER A 60 14.16 -47.76 17.03
CA SER A 60 14.31 -49.18 16.69
C SER A 60 14.34 -50.01 17.97
N ASN A 61 13.74 -51.20 17.99
CA ASN A 61 13.84 -52.16 19.11
C ASN A 61 13.25 -51.74 20.47
N ARG A 62 12.52 -50.61 20.57
CA ARG A 62 11.69 -50.24 21.73
C ARG A 62 10.22 -50.50 21.43
N SER A 63 9.46 -50.99 22.42
CA SER A 63 8.04 -51.25 22.25
C SER A 63 7.22 -49.95 22.22
N LEU A 64 6.08 -49.99 21.51
CA LEU A 64 5.17 -48.84 21.43
C LEU A 64 4.67 -48.39 22.83
N GLY A 65 4.42 -49.34 23.74
CA GLY A 65 3.94 -49.03 25.10
C GLY A 65 4.99 -48.32 25.97
N GLU A 66 6.28 -48.64 25.78
CA GLU A 66 7.37 -47.92 26.46
C GLU A 66 7.48 -46.47 25.96
N LEU A 67 7.33 -46.26 24.65
CA LEU A 67 7.30 -44.92 24.06
C LEU A 67 6.06 -44.14 24.50
N GLU A 68 4.89 -44.78 24.60
CA GLU A 68 3.68 -44.16 25.14
C GLU A 68 3.90 -43.70 26.58
N THR A 69 4.51 -44.55 27.42
CA THR A 69 4.85 -44.21 28.81
C THR A 69 5.87 -43.07 28.87
N PHE A 70 6.84 -43.08 27.96
CA PHE A 70 7.88 -42.05 27.89
C PHE A 70 7.30 -40.67 27.55
N LEU A 71 6.48 -40.57 26.49
CA LEU A 71 5.82 -39.32 26.08
C LEU A 71 4.80 -38.86 27.13
N ALA A 72 4.14 -39.79 27.82
CA ALA A 72 3.13 -39.47 28.83
C ALA A 72 3.69 -38.70 30.04
N ARG A 73 5.00 -38.74 30.28
CA ARG A 73 5.65 -37.94 31.35
C ARG A 73 5.51 -36.43 31.11
N PHE A 74 5.49 -36.00 29.84
CA PHE A 74 5.31 -34.60 29.47
C PHE A 74 3.86 -34.29 29.07
N PHE A 75 3.26 -35.11 28.20
CA PHE A 75 1.93 -34.84 27.65
C PHE A 75 0.76 -35.35 28.51
N GLY A 76 1.01 -36.22 29.50
CA GLY A 76 -0.05 -37.00 30.14
C GLY A 76 -0.51 -38.19 29.27
N PRO A 77 -1.60 -38.89 29.64
CA PRO A 77 -2.05 -40.08 28.90
C PRO A 77 -2.45 -39.74 27.45
N PRO A 78 -2.26 -40.67 26.49
CA PRO A 78 -2.60 -40.41 25.09
C PRO A 78 -4.09 -40.13 24.94
N VAL A 79 -4.42 -39.00 24.30
CA VAL A 79 -5.81 -38.65 23.94
C VAL A 79 -6.40 -39.64 22.94
N LYS A 80 -5.53 -40.32 22.20
CA LYS A 80 -5.87 -41.47 21.36
C LYS A 80 -4.76 -42.53 21.52
N PRO A 81 -4.97 -43.60 22.31
CA PRO A 81 -4.00 -44.68 22.43
C PRO A 81 -4.02 -45.62 21.23
N ALA A 82 -2.94 -46.39 21.06
CA ALA A 82 -2.85 -47.41 20.03
C ALA A 82 -3.97 -48.46 20.17
N GLY A 83 -4.51 -48.91 19.03
CA GLY A 83 -5.57 -49.91 18.94
C GLY A 83 -6.99 -49.40 19.18
N LYS A 84 -7.17 -48.19 19.73
CA LYS A 84 -8.50 -47.57 19.94
C LYS A 84 -8.93 -46.70 18.74
N PRO A 85 -10.23 -46.58 18.47
CA PRO A 85 -10.72 -45.69 17.41
C PRO A 85 -10.53 -44.21 17.78
N LEU A 86 -10.44 -43.35 16.77
CA LEU A 86 -10.31 -41.90 16.97
C LEU A 86 -11.56 -41.31 17.65
N PRO A 87 -11.44 -40.66 18.82
CA PRO A 87 -12.54 -39.98 19.49
C PRO A 87 -13.22 -38.94 18.60
N ARG A 88 -14.56 -38.85 18.65
CA ARG A 88 -15.34 -37.91 17.80
C ARG A 88 -14.92 -36.45 18.01
N LYS A 89 -14.58 -36.07 19.24
CA LYS A 89 -14.15 -34.70 19.60
C LYS A 89 -12.83 -34.30 18.93
N LEU A 90 -11.95 -35.25 18.66
CA LEU A 90 -10.64 -34.98 18.04
C LEU A 90 -10.70 -34.85 16.53
N ARG A 91 -11.79 -35.27 15.85
CA ARG A 91 -11.89 -35.26 14.38
C ARG A 91 -11.72 -33.89 13.72
N LYS A 92 -11.84 -32.80 14.49
CA LYS A 92 -11.66 -31.42 14.04
C LYS A 92 -10.41 -30.76 14.64
N SER A 93 -9.54 -31.51 15.34
CA SER A 93 -8.30 -30.95 15.90
C SER A 93 -7.37 -30.50 14.77
N PRO A 94 -6.77 -29.29 14.88
CA PRO A 94 -5.78 -28.78 13.93
C PRO A 94 -4.58 -29.73 13.79
N VAL A 95 -4.17 -30.38 14.87
CA VAL A 95 -3.08 -31.38 14.86
C VAL A 95 -3.39 -32.58 13.97
N LEU A 96 -4.65 -33.05 13.91
CA LEU A 96 -4.98 -34.13 12.99
C LEU A 96 -4.91 -33.70 11.52
N LYS A 97 -5.19 -32.41 11.24
CA LYS A 97 -5.07 -31.85 9.91
C LYS A 97 -3.61 -31.72 9.51
N SER A 98 -2.73 -31.23 10.40
CA SER A 98 -1.29 -31.10 10.14
C SER A 98 -0.60 -32.46 9.98
N LEU A 99 -1.00 -33.46 10.77
CA LEU A 99 -0.48 -34.83 10.68
C LEU A 99 -1.07 -35.67 9.53
N GLY A 100 -2.07 -35.17 8.81
CA GLY A 100 -2.73 -35.93 7.74
C GLY A 100 -3.63 -37.09 8.23
N GLY A 101 -4.05 -37.05 9.50
CA GLY A 101 -4.86 -38.05 10.17
C GLY A 101 -4.05 -38.98 11.08
N VAL A 102 -4.77 -39.81 11.86
CA VAL A 102 -4.15 -40.79 12.77
C VAL A 102 -4.85 -42.15 12.63
N GLU A 103 -4.08 -43.19 12.33
CA GLU A 103 -4.54 -44.56 12.11
C GLU A 103 -4.84 -45.30 13.41
N LYS A 104 -5.53 -46.45 13.34
CA LYS A 104 -6.00 -47.18 14.54
C LYS A 104 -4.86 -47.62 15.45
N ASP A 105 -3.71 -47.99 14.91
CA ASP A 105 -2.53 -48.50 15.63
C ASP A 105 -1.51 -47.42 16.05
N GLN A 106 -1.75 -46.16 15.70
CA GLN A 106 -0.89 -45.04 16.11
C GLN A 106 -1.33 -44.45 17.46
N SER A 107 -0.47 -43.68 18.12
CA SER A 107 -0.83 -42.97 19.36
C SER A 107 -0.71 -41.46 19.18
N LEU A 108 -1.61 -40.71 19.81
CA LEU A 108 -1.62 -39.24 19.79
C LEU A 108 -1.75 -38.68 21.20
N PHE A 109 -0.93 -37.67 21.46
CA PHE A 109 -0.82 -36.89 22.68
C PHE A 109 -1.05 -35.43 22.34
N LEU A 110 -1.80 -34.70 23.18
CA LEU A 110 -2.07 -33.28 23.00
C LEU A 110 -1.91 -32.58 24.35
N LEU A 111 -1.25 -31.43 24.34
CA LEU A 111 -1.11 -30.52 25.48
C LEU A 111 -1.57 -29.11 25.04
N PRO A 112 -2.82 -28.73 25.32
CA PRO A 112 -3.42 -27.51 24.80
C PRO A 112 -2.95 -26.24 25.54
N LEU A 113 -2.80 -25.15 24.78
CA LEU A 113 -2.69 -23.76 25.20
C LEU A 113 -3.95 -22.99 24.72
N LYS A 114 -4.05 -21.67 24.97
CA LYS A 114 -5.21 -20.86 24.53
C LYS A 114 -5.25 -20.66 23.02
N THR A 115 -4.10 -20.50 22.37
CA THR A 115 -3.94 -20.14 20.97
C THR A 115 -3.37 -21.29 20.13
N GLY A 116 -3.01 -22.43 20.74
CA GLY A 116 -2.53 -23.61 20.02
C GLY A 116 -2.31 -24.81 20.92
N GLU A 117 -1.67 -25.85 20.42
CA GLU A 117 -1.43 -27.09 21.16
C GLU A 117 -0.08 -27.71 20.80
N PHE A 118 0.68 -28.13 21.82
CA PHE A 118 1.80 -29.04 21.61
C PHE A 118 1.27 -30.46 21.41
N TYR A 119 1.90 -31.23 20.53
CA TYR A 119 1.50 -32.60 20.26
C TYR A 119 2.68 -33.57 20.21
N GLY A 120 2.38 -34.82 20.49
CA GLY A 120 3.26 -35.97 20.28
C GLY A 120 2.51 -37.08 19.56
N ALA A 121 3.13 -37.73 18.58
CA ALA A 121 2.55 -38.87 17.88
C ALA A 121 3.56 -40.01 17.70
N LEU A 122 3.07 -41.24 17.84
CA LEU A 122 3.86 -42.46 17.72
C LEU A 122 3.29 -43.34 16.60
N TRP A 123 4.08 -43.54 15.55
CA TRP A 123 3.67 -44.14 14.30
C TRP A 123 4.46 -45.43 14.05
N PRO A 124 3.92 -46.59 14.49
CA PRO A 124 4.57 -47.87 14.23
C PRO A 124 4.55 -48.18 12.72
N TRP A 125 5.68 -48.67 12.20
CA TRP A 125 5.79 -49.03 10.79
C TRP A 125 4.94 -50.25 10.45
N ARG A 126 4.16 -50.16 9.36
CA ARG A 126 3.24 -51.23 8.94
C ARG A 126 3.93 -52.57 8.68
N ARG A 127 5.12 -52.54 8.08
CA ARG A 127 5.91 -53.75 7.72
C ARG A 127 6.91 -54.18 8.81
N ASN A 128 7.21 -53.30 9.77
CA ASN A 128 8.16 -53.59 10.85
C ASN A 128 7.73 -52.88 12.14
N LYS A 129 6.88 -53.52 12.94
CA LYS A 129 6.36 -52.93 14.19
C LYS A 129 7.43 -52.69 15.27
N GLY A 130 8.65 -53.20 15.08
CA GLY A 130 9.81 -52.87 15.92
C GLY A 130 10.45 -51.53 15.58
N LYS A 131 9.95 -50.83 14.56
CA LYS A 131 10.29 -49.43 14.26
C LYS A 131 9.08 -48.54 14.49
N VAL A 132 9.27 -47.48 15.29
CA VAL A 132 8.25 -46.49 15.59
C VAL A 132 8.78 -45.11 15.25
N GLU A 133 8.05 -44.40 14.41
CA GLU A 133 8.34 -43.01 14.09
C GLU A 133 7.71 -42.09 15.13
N ILE A 134 8.52 -41.17 15.66
CA ILE A 134 8.16 -40.25 16.73
C ILE A 134 8.07 -38.86 16.12
N HIS A 135 6.92 -38.21 16.31
CA HIS A 135 6.67 -36.83 15.89
C HIS A 135 6.36 -35.99 17.11
N LEU A 136 7.09 -34.90 17.33
CA LEU A 136 6.74 -33.89 18.33
C LEU A 136 6.62 -32.54 17.64
N GLY A 137 5.56 -31.79 17.92
CA GLY A 137 5.38 -30.47 17.30
C GLY A 137 4.44 -29.56 18.06
N TYR A 138 4.16 -28.42 17.44
CA TYR A 138 3.17 -27.43 17.87
C TYR A 138 2.19 -27.18 16.72
N CYS A 139 0.95 -26.84 17.01
CA CYS A 139 -0.04 -26.50 15.99
C CYS A 139 -0.98 -25.41 16.50
N SER A 140 -1.26 -24.42 15.64
CA SER A 140 -2.32 -23.42 15.81
C SER A 140 -3.07 -23.28 14.49
N ASP A 141 -4.36 -22.94 14.56
CA ASP A 141 -5.16 -22.59 13.38
C ASP A 141 -4.79 -21.22 12.78
N TRP A 142 -4.08 -20.38 13.54
CA TRP A 142 -3.83 -18.97 13.19
C TRP A 142 -2.35 -18.56 13.18
N MET A 143 -1.43 -19.44 13.59
CA MET A 143 0.01 -19.19 13.48
C MET A 143 0.43 -19.14 12.01
N VAL A 144 1.06 -18.04 11.61
CA VAL A 144 1.59 -17.85 10.26
C VAL A 144 2.92 -18.59 10.07
N ASP A 145 3.27 -18.91 8.81
CA ASP A 145 4.45 -19.73 8.48
C ASP A 145 5.77 -19.15 9.01
N GLU A 146 5.89 -17.81 9.04
CA GLU A 146 7.09 -17.13 9.56
C GLU A 146 7.29 -17.36 11.07
N ASP A 147 6.23 -17.25 11.87
CA ASP A 147 6.27 -17.50 13.31
C ASP A 147 6.52 -18.98 13.62
N TYR A 148 5.94 -19.88 12.81
CA TYR A 148 6.23 -21.31 12.93
C TYR A 148 7.70 -21.61 12.61
N LEU A 149 8.27 -20.96 11.60
CA LEU A 149 9.69 -21.10 11.24
C LEU A 149 10.61 -20.56 12.35
N GLN A 150 10.24 -19.47 13.02
CA GLN A 150 10.95 -18.97 14.21
C GLN A 150 10.94 -20.02 15.33
N LEU A 151 9.78 -20.61 15.62
CA LEU A 151 9.65 -21.68 16.62
C LEU A 151 10.47 -22.93 16.25
N GLU A 152 10.42 -23.34 14.99
CA GLU A 152 11.22 -24.44 14.46
C GLU A 152 12.72 -24.16 14.59
N THR A 153 13.15 -22.95 14.24
CA THR A 153 14.55 -22.51 14.37
C THR A 153 15.00 -22.53 15.82
N LEU A 154 14.17 -22.04 16.74
CA LEU A 154 14.47 -22.05 18.17
C LEU A 154 14.64 -23.48 18.70
N VAL A 155 13.72 -24.39 18.36
CA VAL A 155 13.78 -25.80 18.79
C VAL A 155 15.02 -26.46 18.21
N LYS A 156 15.30 -26.31 16.91
CA LYS A 156 16.49 -26.88 16.26
C LYS A 156 17.78 -26.37 16.89
N ARG A 157 17.93 -25.05 17.05
CA ARG A 157 19.12 -24.45 17.68
C ARG A 157 19.28 -24.88 19.13
N SER A 158 18.18 -24.99 19.88
CA SER A 158 18.21 -25.45 21.28
C SER A 158 18.64 -26.90 21.42
N LEU A 159 18.37 -27.75 20.41
CA LEU A 159 18.83 -29.13 20.37
C LEU A 159 20.30 -29.24 19.92
N SER A 160 20.74 -28.44 18.95
CA SER A 160 22.14 -28.39 18.49
C SER A 160 23.09 -27.80 19.52
N HIS A 161 22.75 -26.66 20.14
CA HIS A 161 23.59 -25.97 21.11
C HIS A 161 23.88 -26.84 22.36
N SER A 162 22.93 -27.66 22.78
CA SER A 162 23.17 -28.64 23.87
C SER A 162 24.12 -29.77 23.47
N ALA A 163 24.16 -30.15 22.20
CA ALA A 163 25.09 -31.16 21.72
C ALA A 163 26.54 -30.63 21.80
N PHE A 164 26.78 -29.38 21.40
CA PHE A 164 28.12 -28.78 21.45
C PHE A 164 28.55 -28.31 22.85
N GLN A 165 27.65 -27.81 23.70
CA GLN A 165 27.99 -27.49 25.10
C GLN A 165 28.38 -28.73 25.92
N GLN A 166 27.76 -29.88 25.65
CA GLN A 166 28.19 -31.16 26.23
C GLN A 166 29.57 -31.60 25.71
N MET A 167 29.99 -31.13 24.53
CA MET A 167 31.30 -31.41 23.92
C MET A 167 32.41 -30.47 24.41
N ASP A 168 32.11 -29.20 24.69
CA ASP A 168 33.07 -28.19 25.19
C ASP A 168 33.56 -28.46 26.63
N THR A 169 32.79 -29.20 27.43
CA THR A 169 33.18 -29.52 28.82
C THR A 169 34.30 -30.58 28.90
N ALA A 170 34.66 -31.21 27.77
CA ALA A 170 35.76 -32.16 27.65
C ALA A 170 36.94 -31.53 26.90
N MET A 171 37.62 -30.55 27.50
CA MET A 171 38.88 -30.02 26.96
C MET A 171 39.90 -31.15 26.77
N GLY A 172 40.14 -31.51 25.50
CA GLY A 172 40.98 -32.65 25.07
C GLY A 172 40.20 -33.86 24.53
N GLY A 173 38.92 -33.72 24.18
CA GLY A 173 38.02 -34.81 23.82
C GLY A 173 38.43 -35.56 22.54
N ARG A 174 38.99 -36.75 22.70
CA ARG A 174 38.97 -37.82 21.68
C ARG A 174 37.52 -38.26 21.48
N ILE A 175 36.98 -38.08 20.29
CA ILE A 175 35.63 -38.50 19.94
C ILE A 175 35.70 -39.88 19.28
N ARG A 176 34.94 -40.84 19.81
CA ARG A 176 34.70 -42.17 19.23
C ARG A 176 33.19 -42.40 19.11
N GLY A 177 32.72 -42.86 17.94
CA GLY A 177 31.32 -43.26 17.73
C GLY A 177 30.45 -42.32 16.88
N ILE A 178 30.97 -41.16 16.43
CA ILE A 178 30.32 -40.31 15.42
C ILE A 178 31.15 -40.39 14.14
N GLY A 179 30.52 -40.66 12.99
CA GLY A 179 31.20 -40.64 11.69
C GLY A 179 31.68 -39.24 11.32
N LEU A 180 32.85 -39.13 10.68
CA LEU A 180 33.45 -37.83 10.33
C LEU A 180 32.50 -36.93 9.51
N ALA A 181 31.76 -37.52 8.57
CA ALA A 181 30.79 -36.79 7.76
C ALA A 181 29.75 -36.06 8.61
N SER A 182 29.17 -36.76 9.59
CA SER A 182 28.19 -36.17 10.52
C SER A 182 28.81 -35.08 11.38
N PHE A 183 30.07 -35.26 11.81
CA PHE A 183 30.79 -34.25 12.58
C PHE A 183 31.05 -32.97 11.79
N LEU A 184 31.49 -33.08 10.54
CA LEU A 184 31.71 -31.93 9.66
C LEU A 184 30.40 -31.18 9.34
N GLN A 185 29.30 -31.91 9.15
CA GLN A 185 27.97 -31.29 8.94
C GLN A 185 27.51 -30.47 10.15
N MET A 186 27.77 -30.97 11.36
CA MET A 186 27.49 -30.22 12.58
C MET A 186 28.33 -28.94 12.63
N ALA A 187 29.62 -29.03 12.27
CA ALA A 187 30.52 -27.87 12.20
C ALA A 187 30.03 -26.79 11.21
N GLU A 188 29.49 -27.21 10.05
CA GLU A 188 28.93 -26.31 9.03
C GLU A 188 27.73 -25.52 9.56
N MET A 189 26.82 -26.20 10.26
CA MET A 189 25.63 -25.57 10.82
C MET A 189 25.95 -24.55 11.91
N GLU A 190 27.02 -24.75 12.66
CA GLU A 190 27.44 -23.85 13.74
C GLU A 190 28.43 -22.78 13.30
N GLN A 191 28.81 -22.77 12.02
CA GLN A 191 29.85 -21.88 11.48
C GLN A 191 31.15 -21.91 12.31
N SER A 192 31.48 -23.07 12.87
CA SER A 192 32.63 -23.22 13.75
C SER A 192 33.94 -23.29 12.98
N SER A 193 35.02 -22.79 13.58
CA SER A 193 36.37 -22.82 12.99
C SER A 193 37.33 -23.58 13.89
N PHE A 194 37.92 -24.67 13.38
CA PHE A 194 38.86 -25.51 14.11
C PHE A 194 39.63 -26.44 13.16
N SER A 195 40.67 -27.09 13.68
CA SER A 195 41.40 -28.14 12.98
C SER A 195 41.09 -29.51 13.61
N LEU A 196 40.97 -30.56 12.82
CA LEU A 196 40.73 -31.92 13.28
C LEU A 196 41.93 -32.79 12.95
N ARG A 197 42.38 -33.59 13.91
CA ARG A 197 43.28 -34.73 13.69
C ARG A 197 42.46 -36.00 13.72
N ILE A 198 42.58 -36.79 12.66
CA ILE A 198 41.73 -37.95 12.41
C ILE A 198 42.62 -39.17 12.32
N SER A 199 42.29 -40.20 13.08
CA SER A 199 43.00 -41.48 13.06
C SER A 199 42.05 -42.65 12.89
N SER A 200 42.38 -43.58 11.99
CA SER A 200 41.63 -44.81 11.76
C SER A 200 42.56 -45.92 11.27
N ALA A 201 42.57 -47.06 11.98
CA ALA A 201 43.35 -48.25 11.62
C ALA A 201 44.82 -47.99 11.22
N GLY A 202 45.53 -47.12 11.95
CA GLY A 202 46.94 -46.77 11.70
C GLY A 202 47.17 -45.68 10.63
N ARG A 203 46.10 -45.15 10.01
CA ARG A 203 46.14 -43.99 9.10
C ARG A 203 45.90 -42.71 9.88
N TYR A 204 46.54 -41.62 9.44
CA TYR A 204 46.44 -40.30 10.05
C TYR A 204 46.14 -39.24 9.00
N GLY A 205 45.18 -38.36 9.30
CA GLY A 205 44.83 -37.23 8.46
C GLY A 205 44.52 -35.97 9.28
N GLN A 206 44.68 -34.81 8.68
CA GLN A 206 44.28 -33.52 9.23
C GLN A 206 43.22 -32.88 8.34
N VAL A 207 42.26 -32.20 8.95
CA VAL A 207 41.14 -31.56 8.27
C VAL A 207 40.92 -30.20 8.91
N HIS A 208 40.85 -29.14 8.12
CA HIS A 208 40.72 -27.77 8.60
C HIS A 208 39.35 -27.20 8.21
N VAL A 209 38.64 -26.67 9.19
CA VAL A 209 37.31 -26.08 9.05
C VAL A 209 37.37 -24.61 9.43
N LYS A 210 36.80 -23.74 8.59
CA LYS A 210 36.70 -22.30 8.84
C LYS A 210 35.29 -21.83 8.53
N GLU A 211 34.66 -21.19 9.50
CA GLU A 211 33.26 -20.71 9.43
C GLU A 211 32.30 -21.82 8.97
N GLY A 212 32.55 -23.05 9.41
CA GLY A 212 31.77 -24.22 9.05
C GLY A 212 32.10 -24.83 7.67
N GLN A 213 32.90 -24.18 6.85
CA GLN A 213 33.35 -24.72 5.56
C GLN A 213 34.63 -25.54 5.73
N LEU A 214 34.69 -26.65 4.98
CA LEU A 214 35.87 -27.50 4.92
C LEU A 214 36.87 -26.92 3.91
N ILE A 215 37.96 -26.34 4.41
CA ILE A 215 38.87 -25.51 3.63
C ILE A 215 40.16 -26.24 3.20
N ALA A 216 40.67 -27.17 4.00
CA ALA A 216 41.88 -27.93 3.66
C ALA A 216 41.87 -29.31 4.32
N ALA A 217 42.56 -30.27 3.71
CA ALA A 217 42.73 -31.60 4.27
C ALA A 217 44.06 -32.21 3.82
N GLU A 218 44.67 -33.04 4.67
CA GLU A 218 45.97 -33.66 4.43
C GLU A 218 45.99 -35.10 4.96
N THR A 219 46.45 -36.06 4.17
CA THR A 219 46.69 -37.44 4.63
C THR A 219 47.81 -38.08 3.80
N GLY A 220 48.88 -38.52 4.46
CA GLY A 220 50.03 -39.11 3.77
C GLY A 220 50.61 -38.19 2.70
N ASP A 221 50.58 -38.66 1.46
CA ASP A 221 51.03 -38.01 0.21
C ASP A 221 49.92 -37.24 -0.54
N ARG A 222 48.72 -37.11 0.06
CA ARG A 222 47.58 -36.39 -0.53
C ARG A 222 47.25 -35.12 0.27
N ALA A 223 46.86 -34.06 -0.44
CA ALA A 223 46.43 -32.79 0.13
C ALA A 223 45.16 -32.26 -0.57
N GLY A 224 44.52 -31.26 0.02
CA GLY A 224 43.31 -30.61 -0.49
C GLY A 224 42.13 -31.57 -0.63
N ARG A 225 41.39 -31.43 -1.73
CA ARG A 225 40.12 -32.15 -1.96
C ARG A 225 40.27 -33.67 -1.98
N ASP A 226 41.33 -34.18 -2.60
CA ASP A 226 41.54 -35.63 -2.73
C ASP A 226 41.88 -36.28 -1.38
N ALA A 227 42.53 -35.53 -0.48
CA ALA A 227 42.72 -35.94 0.91
C ALA A 227 41.39 -35.95 1.67
N ALA A 228 40.56 -34.91 1.51
CA ALA A 228 39.24 -34.84 2.15
C ALA A 228 38.35 -36.02 1.77
N TYR A 229 38.28 -36.35 0.46
CA TYR A 229 37.50 -37.50 -0.01
C TYR A 229 37.92 -38.79 0.67
N HIS A 230 39.23 -39.02 0.71
CA HIS A 230 39.78 -40.25 1.26
C HIS A 230 39.57 -40.36 2.77
N ILE A 231 39.79 -39.28 3.53
CA ILE A 231 39.65 -39.29 5.00
C ILE A 231 38.18 -39.49 5.41
N ILE A 232 37.22 -38.90 4.69
CA ILE A 232 35.78 -39.00 4.98
C ILE A 232 35.23 -40.41 4.81
N THR A 233 35.84 -41.22 3.93
CA THR A 233 35.44 -42.63 3.76
C THR A 233 35.83 -43.56 4.90
N TRP A 234 36.73 -43.14 5.80
CA TRP A 234 37.25 -44.02 6.86
C TRP A 234 36.18 -44.43 7.86
N ASP A 235 36.14 -45.73 8.15
CA ASP A 235 35.33 -46.31 9.23
C ASP A 235 36.07 -46.23 10.57
N ASP A 236 35.30 -46.23 11.67
CA ASP A 236 35.82 -46.25 13.06
C ASP A 236 36.89 -45.17 13.36
N VAL A 237 36.63 -43.94 12.90
CA VAL A 237 37.54 -42.80 13.13
C VAL A 237 37.57 -42.34 14.59
N THR A 238 38.76 -41.99 15.06
CA THR A 238 38.97 -41.21 16.28
C THR A 238 39.29 -39.77 15.87
N ILE A 239 38.45 -38.83 16.30
CA ILE A 239 38.57 -37.40 15.97
C ILE A 239 39.11 -36.66 17.20
N GLU A 240 40.18 -35.89 17.01
CA GLU A 240 40.76 -34.99 18.02
C GLU A 240 40.65 -33.56 17.51
N ILE A 241 40.02 -32.68 18.30
CA ILE A 241 39.83 -31.27 17.94
C ILE A 241 41.04 -30.45 18.41
N ALA A 242 41.55 -29.60 17.53
CA ALA A 242 42.62 -28.65 17.78
C ALA A 242 42.19 -27.23 17.37
N PRO A 243 42.82 -26.18 17.91
CA PRO A 243 42.55 -24.80 17.49
C PRO A 243 42.66 -24.61 15.98
N ALA A 244 41.88 -23.67 15.43
CA ALA A 244 41.95 -23.31 14.02
C ALA A 244 43.38 -22.83 13.67
N ASP A 245 43.93 -23.33 12.56
CA ASP A 245 45.21 -22.86 12.03
C ASP A 245 44.96 -21.66 11.11
N PRO A 246 45.35 -20.43 11.51
CA PRO A 246 45.07 -19.22 10.71
C PRO A 246 45.91 -19.14 9.44
N SER A 247 46.93 -19.99 9.26
CA SER A 247 47.78 -20.00 8.06
C SER A 247 47.19 -20.79 6.89
N LYS A 248 46.16 -21.62 7.15
CA LYS A 248 45.50 -22.44 6.13
C LYS A 248 44.51 -21.63 5.30
N GLN A 249 44.59 -21.77 3.99
CA GLN A 249 43.66 -21.17 3.02
C GLN A 249 42.69 -22.22 2.48
N ASP A 250 41.65 -21.77 1.77
CA ASP A 250 40.69 -22.67 1.13
C ASP A 250 41.30 -23.30 -0.14
N GLU A 251 41.78 -24.53 0.02
CA GLU A 251 42.35 -25.37 -1.02
C GLU A 251 41.29 -26.29 -1.65
N ILE A 252 40.15 -26.49 -0.98
CA ILE A 252 39.10 -27.43 -1.39
C ILE A 252 38.10 -26.74 -2.33
N ASN A 253 37.82 -25.45 -2.13
CA ASN A 253 37.02 -24.57 -2.99
C ASN A 253 35.66 -25.18 -3.40
N GLN A 254 35.03 -25.93 -2.49
CA GLN A 254 33.76 -26.61 -2.74
C GLN A 254 32.91 -26.65 -1.46
N PRO A 255 31.58 -26.50 -1.58
CA PRO A 255 30.69 -26.65 -0.43
C PRO A 255 30.84 -28.05 0.20
N LEU A 256 30.77 -28.12 1.54
CA LEU A 256 30.95 -29.37 2.29
C LEU A 256 30.06 -30.51 1.75
N MET A 257 28.81 -30.22 1.39
CA MET A 257 27.87 -31.21 0.84
C MET A 257 28.41 -31.90 -0.42
N HIS A 258 29.05 -31.15 -1.33
CA HIS A 258 29.65 -31.72 -2.53
C HIS A 258 30.78 -32.69 -2.18
N VAL A 259 31.63 -32.28 -1.22
CA VAL A 259 32.74 -33.11 -0.74
C VAL A 259 32.24 -34.40 -0.10
N LEU A 260 31.18 -34.34 0.70
CA LEU A 260 30.58 -35.51 1.34
C LEU A 260 29.95 -36.48 0.33
N MET A 261 29.24 -35.96 -0.68
CA MET A 261 28.61 -36.79 -1.70
C MET A 261 29.64 -37.54 -2.56
N GLU A 262 30.69 -36.86 -3.01
CA GLU A 262 31.77 -37.49 -3.77
C GLU A 262 32.53 -38.53 -2.92
N SER A 263 32.70 -38.27 -1.62
CA SER A 263 33.30 -39.24 -0.68
C SER A 263 32.45 -40.50 -0.53
N LEU A 264 31.12 -40.36 -0.36
CA LEU A 264 30.20 -41.49 -0.23
C LEU A 264 30.13 -42.33 -1.52
N LYS A 265 30.13 -41.66 -2.68
CA LYS A 265 30.20 -42.32 -3.99
C LYS A 265 31.48 -43.15 -4.14
N ALA A 266 32.63 -42.58 -3.79
CA ALA A 266 33.91 -43.29 -3.81
C ALA A 266 33.93 -44.50 -2.84
N LYS A 267 33.25 -44.39 -1.69
CA LYS A 267 33.14 -45.49 -0.71
C LYS A 267 32.32 -46.66 -1.25
N ASP A 268 31.22 -46.41 -1.93
CA ASP A 268 30.38 -47.45 -2.54
C ASP A 268 31.12 -48.17 -3.69
N GLU A 269 31.93 -47.45 -4.47
CA GLU A 269 32.77 -48.02 -5.53
C GLU A 269 33.84 -48.99 -4.97
N ILE A 270 34.51 -48.61 -3.87
CA ILE A 270 35.52 -49.45 -3.17
C ILE A 270 34.87 -50.68 -2.52
N THR A 271 33.66 -50.54 -1.97
CA THR A 271 32.97 -51.65 -1.29
C THR A 271 32.39 -52.66 -2.28
N SER A 272 32.10 -52.25 -3.52
CA SER A 272 31.62 -53.15 -4.59
C SER A 272 32.70 -54.10 -5.13
N SER A 273 33.98 -53.69 -5.09
CA SER A 273 35.11 -54.42 -5.66
C SER A 273 35.78 -55.42 -4.70
N ALA A 274 35.41 -55.42 -3.41
CA ALA A 274 35.94 -56.34 -2.39
C ALA A 274 35.15 -57.65 -2.22
N LYS A 275 34.13 -57.93 -3.04
CA LYS A 275 33.30 -59.15 -2.94
C LYS A 275 33.78 -60.36 -3.76
N ASP A 276 34.90 -60.26 -4.48
CA ASP A 276 35.47 -61.35 -5.28
C ASP A 276 36.79 -61.91 -4.68
N ALA A 277 36.70 -62.68 -3.58
CA ALA A 277 37.74 -63.64 -3.17
C ALA A 277 37.14 -64.82 -2.35
N PRO A 278 37.62 -66.08 -2.49
CA PRO A 278 36.86 -67.27 -2.08
C PRO A 278 37.31 -67.96 -0.78
N GLY A 279 36.36 -68.52 -0.01
CA GLY A 279 36.55 -69.51 1.08
C GLY A 279 35.24 -69.96 1.77
N PRO A 280 35.21 -71.03 2.60
CA PRO A 280 34.70 -72.39 2.32
C PRO A 280 33.33 -72.78 3.03
N PRO A 281 32.78 -74.02 2.91
CA PRO A 281 31.33 -74.30 2.78
C PRO A 281 30.51 -74.57 4.08
N PRO A 282 29.16 -74.59 4.01
CA PRO A 282 28.25 -74.37 5.14
C PRO A 282 27.44 -75.60 5.61
N ARG A 283 26.93 -75.58 6.87
CA ARG A 283 25.75 -76.37 7.35
C ARG A 283 25.13 -75.69 8.60
N PRO A 284 23.87 -75.98 8.98
CA PRO A 284 22.66 -76.17 8.16
C PRO A 284 21.38 -75.46 8.71
N LYS A 285 20.45 -75.17 7.79
CA LYS A 285 18.97 -75.12 7.91
C LYS A 285 18.30 -74.11 8.87
N SER A 286 17.47 -73.22 8.29
CA SER A 286 16.01 -73.41 8.12
C SER A 286 15.46 -72.18 7.37
N ARG A 287 14.81 -72.29 6.21
CA ARG A 287 13.48 -72.83 5.86
C ARG A 287 12.57 -71.66 5.40
N ARG A 288 12.46 -71.60 4.07
CA ARG A 288 11.37 -71.08 3.22
C ARG A 288 11.19 -69.55 3.15
N LEU A 289 11.40 -68.95 1.98
CA LEU A 289 10.47 -68.88 0.83
C LEU A 289 9.09 -68.35 1.25
N ARG A 290 8.69 -67.17 0.77
CA ARG A 290 8.07 -67.05 -0.57
C ARG A 290 7.61 -65.62 -0.90
N THR A 291 7.98 -65.20 -2.12
CA THR A 291 7.18 -64.56 -3.20
C THR A 291 6.36 -63.29 -2.96
N ASP A 292 6.61 -62.35 -3.86
CA ASP A 292 5.66 -61.74 -4.80
C ASP A 292 4.30 -61.28 -4.27
N ALA A 293 4.08 -59.96 -4.32
CA ALA A 293 2.94 -59.40 -5.05
C ALA A 293 3.18 -57.90 -5.33
N VAL A 294 3.34 -57.62 -6.61
CA VAL A 294 3.28 -56.30 -7.26
C VAL A 294 1.83 -55.82 -7.31
N ASN A 295 1.66 -54.49 -7.22
CA ASN A 295 0.51 -53.68 -7.64
C ASN A 295 -0.82 -53.93 -6.91
N GLU A 296 -1.66 -52.93 -6.61
CA GLU A 296 -1.99 -51.79 -7.46
C GLU A 296 -2.68 -50.68 -6.63
N SER A 297 -2.20 -49.46 -6.85
CA SER A 297 -3.00 -48.24 -7.06
C SER A 297 -4.05 -47.75 -6.06
N LYS A 298 -3.72 -46.55 -5.54
CA LYS A 298 -4.53 -45.31 -5.57
C LYS A 298 -5.78 -45.29 -4.66
N ARG A 299 -6.09 -44.21 -3.94
CA ARG A 299 -5.83 -42.78 -4.17
C ARG A 299 -6.23 -42.02 -2.89
N LEU A 300 -5.48 -40.97 -2.56
CA LEU A 300 -5.96 -39.82 -1.79
C LEU A 300 -6.37 -38.72 -2.78
N VAL A 301 -7.27 -37.84 -2.34
CA VAL A 301 -8.16 -36.88 -3.06
C VAL A 301 -9.52 -37.45 -3.50
N ARG A 302 -10.58 -36.92 -2.88
CA ARG A 302 -12.02 -37.12 -3.18
C ARG A 302 -12.61 -35.77 -3.60
N LEU A 303 -12.93 -35.60 -4.89
CA LEU A 303 -13.98 -34.69 -5.37
C LEU A 303 -15.32 -35.06 -4.70
N GLU A 304 -16.20 -34.09 -4.44
CA GLU A 304 -17.59 -34.35 -4.05
C GLU A 304 -18.19 -35.50 -4.88
N ARG A 305 -18.64 -36.57 -4.23
CA ARG A 305 -19.29 -37.69 -4.91
C ARG A 305 -20.77 -37.37 -5.11
N ALA A 306 -21.12 -36.79 -6.25
CA ALA A 306 -22.39 -37.14 -6.89
C ALA A 306 -22.37 -38.65 -7.24
N PRO A 307 -23.51 -39.37 -7.13
CA PRO A 307 -23.53 -40.82 -7.11
C PRO A 307 -23.33 -41.38 -8.52
N ALA A 308 -22.17 -41.99 -8.78
CA ALA A 308 -21.94 -42.69 -10.04
C ALA A 308 -22.76 -44.01 -10.08
N PRO A 309 -23.27 -44.39 -11.27
CA PRO A 309 -24.41 -45.28 -11.44
C PRO A 309 -24.12 -46.72 -11.02
N LYS A 310 -25.11 -47.35 -10.38
CA LYS A 310 -25.15 -48.79 -10.15
C LYS A 310 -25.46 -49.47 -11.49
N MET A 311 -24.62 -50.39 -11.96
CA MET A 311 -24.99 -51.37 -12.98
C MET A 311 -24.07 -52.61 -12.89
N PRO A 312 -24.52 -53.80 -13.33
CA PRO A 312 -24.91 -54.85 -12.40
C PRO A 312 -23.89 -55.97 -12.28
N ARG A 313 -23.81 -56.53 -11.07
CA ARG A 313 -23.22 -57.85 -10.81
C ARG A 313 -24.03 -58.92 -11.56
N LYS A 314 -23.41 -59.60 -12.52
CA LYS A 314 -23.77 -60.98 -12.87
C LYS A 314 -22.74 -61.90 -12.27
N GLY A 315 -23.17 -62.62 -11.23
CA GLY A 315 -22.38 -63.66 -10.59
C GLY A 315 -22.22 -64.86 -11.50
N ILE A 316 -21.01 -65.42 -11.50
CA ILE A 316 -20.78 -66.79 -11.94
C ILE A 316 -20.63 -67.65 -10.69
N ARG A 317 -21.36 -68.76 -10.72
CA ARG A 317 -21.76 -69.58 -9.59
C ARG A 317 -20.61 -70.42 -9.06
N LEU A 318 -20.72 -70.64 -7.76
CA LEU A 318 -20.12 -71.67 -6.93
C LEU A 318 -20.34 -73.08 -7.52
N ALA A 319 -19.45 -73.53 -8.41
CA ALA A 319 -19.22 -74.93 -8.83
C ALA A 319 -17.98 -74.89 -9.73
N THR A 320 -16.79 -75.31 -9.30
CA THR A 320 -16.41 -76.73 -9.29
C THR A 320 -15.18 -76.91 -8.40
N LEU A 321 -15.43 -77.15 -7.12
CA LEU A 321 -14.44 -77.66 -6.17
C LEU A 321 -14.39 -79.19 -6.33
N LEU A 322 -13.99 -79.67 -7.52
CA LEU A 322 -13.88 -81.12 -7.83
C LEU A 322 -13.09 -81.43 -9.12
N ALA A 323 -11.96 -80.73 -9.38
CA ALA A 323 -11.07 -81.04 -10.51
C ALA A 323 -9.58 -81.04 -10.18
N VAL A 324 -9.20 -81.01 -8.90
CA VAL A 324 -7.78 -81.05 -8.47
C VAL A 324 -7.33 -82.47 -8.11
N VAL A 325 -8.23 -83.46 -8.09
CA VAL A 325 -7.88 -84.89 -7.87
C VAL A 325 -7.76 -85.67 -9.20
N LEU A 326 -8.20 -85.12 -10.33
CA LEU A 326 -8.00 -85.74 -11.67
C LEU A 326 -6.86 -85.12 -12.49
N GLY A 327 -6.35 -83.94 -12.12
CA GLY A 327 -5.19 -83.32 -12.78
C GLY A 327 -3.84 -83.99 -12.47
N ALA A 328 -3.76 -84.75 -11.38
CA ALA A 328 -2.55 -85.50 -11.01
C ALA A 328 -2.43 -86.88 -11.69
N LEU A 329 -3.44 -87.32 -12.45
CA LEU A 329 -3.39 -88.55 -13.27
C LEU A 329 -3.28 -88.28 -14.78
N VAL A 330 -3.41 -87.04 -15.25
CA VAL A 330 -3.21 -86.71 -16.68
C VAL A 330 -1.78 -86.26 -17.00
N VAL A 331 -0.99 -85.84 -16.01
CA VAL A 331 0.46 -85.57 -16.19
C VAL A 331 1.30 -86.86 -16.14
N GLY A 332 0.74 -87.97 -15.65
CA GLY A 332 1.36 -89.30 -15.75
C GLY A 332 1.14 -90.02 -17.08
N GLY A 333 0.12 -89.61 -17.85
CA GLY A 333 -0.24 -90.25 -19.13
C GLY A 333 0.44 -89.63 -20.36
N SER A 334 0.76 -88.33 -20.35
CA SER A 334 1.43 -87.68 -21.48
C SER A 334 2.93 -87.96 -21.55
N ALA A 335 3.59 -88.25 -20.42
CA ALA A 335 5.01 -88.65 -20.43
C ALA A 335 5.23 -90.09 -20.93
N TRP A 336 4.25 -90.99 -20.73
CA TRP A 336 4.33 -92.37 -21.21
C TRP A 336 3.94 -92.50 -22.70
N VAL A 337 2.97 -91.70 -23.17
CA VAL A 337 2.62 -91.63 -24.60
C VAL A 337 3.68 -90.87 -25.41
N LEU A 338 4.32 -89.82 -24.87
CA LEU A 338 5.46 -89.17 -25.52
C LEU A 338 6.72 -90.07 -25.47
N GLY A 339 6.93 -90.80 -24.36
CA GLY A 339 8.01 -91.78 -24.23
C GLY A 339 7.89 -92.98 -25.18
N LEU A 340 6.66 -93.47 -25.44
CA LEU A 340 6.40 -94.53 -26.42
C LEU A 340 6.32 -94.05 -27.87
N TYR A 341 5.92 -92.79 -28.11
CA TYR A 341 5.96 -92.20 -29.45
C TYR A 341 7.41 -91.91 -29.89
N ILE A 342 8.26 -91.45 -28.97
CA ILE A 342 9.70 -91.24 -29.24
C ILE A 342 10.45 -92.58 -29.36
N ALA A 343 10.03 -93.62 -28.62
CA ALA A 343 10.69 -94.93 -28.66
C ALA A 343 10.38 -95.77 -29.93
N ASN A 344 9.38 -95.38 -30.75
CA ASN A 344 8.98 -96.15 -31.94
C ASN A 344 9.10 -95.40 -33.27
N THR A 345 9.65 -94.18 -33.27
CA THR A 345 10.21 -93.54 -34.47
C THR A 345 11.70 -93.36 -34.25
N GLY A 346 12.45 -94.45 -34.34
CA GLY A 346 13.90 -94.40 -34.45
C GLY A 346 14.28 -93.76 -35.78
N THR A 347 14.33 -92.43 -35.84
CA THR A 347 15.23 -91.76 -36.77
C THR A 347 16.63 -92.00 -36.22
N VAL A 348 17.39 -92.84 -36.91
CA VAL A 348 18.83 -92.94 -36.66
C VAL A 348 19.39 -91.53 -36.87
N ALA A 349 19.70 -90.82 -35.78
CA ALA A 349 20.53 -89.63 -35.87
C ALA A 349 21.83 -90.07 -36.53
N SER A 350 22.17 -89.50 -37.70
CA SER A 350 23.45 -89.82 -38.34
C SER A 350 24.58 -89.57 -37.34
N GLU A 351 25.64 -90.38 -37.34
CA GLU A 351 26.82 -90.14 -36.49
C GLU A 351 27.32 -88.69 -36.60
N ARG A 352 27.17 -88.10 -37.80
CA ARG A 352 27.48 -86.71 -38.10
C ARG A 352 26.64 -85.71 -37.32
N TYR A 353 25.34 -85.96 -37.11
CA TYR A 353 24.49 -85.09 -36.30
C TYR A 353 24.80 -85.21 -34.80
N ALA A 354 25.14 -86.41 -34.32
CA ALA A 354 25.59 -86.60 -32.94
C ALA A 354 26.90 -85.84 -32.65
N GLN A 355 27.85 -85.86 -33.59
CA GLN A 355 29.10 -85.08 -33.52
C GLN A 355 28.85 -83.57 -33.53
N LEU A 356 27.99 -83.08 -34.44
CA LEU A 356 27.58 -81.67 -34.48
C LEU A 356 26.96 -81.24 -33.15
N ARG A 357 26.07 -82.07 -32.58
CA ARG A 357 25.41 -81.78 -31.30
C ARG A 357 26.43 -81.62 -30.17
N ALA A 358 27.40 -82.53 -30.06
CA ALA A 358 28.48 -82.42 -29.08
C ALA A 358 29.35 -81.17 -29.28
N GLN A 359 29.63 -80.79 -30.53
CA GLN A 359 30.40 -79.58 -30.85
C GLN A 359 29.64 -78.29 -30.51
N VAL A 360 28.33 -78.25 -30.77
CA VAL A 360 27.45 -77.13 -30.43
C VAL A 360 27.28 -77.02 -28.91
N ASP A 361 27.16 -78.16 -28.20
CA ASP A 361 27.04 -78.18 -26.74
C ASP A 361 28.35 -77.76 -26.04
N GLY A 362 29.51 -78.09 -26.61
CA GLY A 362 30.83 -77.69 -26.12
C GLY A 362 31.28 -76.27 -26.50
N THR A 363 30.52 -75.56 -27.34
CA THR A 363 30.82 -74.17 -27.70
C THR A 363 30.19 -73.21 -26.69
N GLU A 364 30.86 -72.14 -26.26
CA GLU A 364 30.27 -71.18 -25.32
C GLU A 364 29.44 -70.08 -26.01
N SER A 365 29.96 -69.51 -27.12
CA SER A 365 29.29 -68.44 -27.87
C SER A 365 28.04 -68.93 -28.59
N SER A 366 26.93 -68.24 -28.38
CA SER A 366 25.64 -68.56 -28.99
C SER A 366 25.63 -68.28 -30.50
N GLU A 367 26.41 -67.30 -30.95
CA GLU A 367 26.61 -66.94 -32.35
C GLU A 367 27.34 -68.06 -33.09
N LYS A 368 28.43 -68.58 -32.51
CA LYS A 368 29.16 -69.72 -33.06
C LYS A 368 28.32 -71.00 -33.07
N LYS A 369 27.45 -71.21 -32.08
CA LYS A 369 26.48 -72.32 -32.09
C LYS A 369 25.53 -72.22 -33.29
N ILE A 370 24.99 -71.03 -33.54
CA ILE A 370 24.10 -70.79 -34.69
C ILE A 370 24.86 -71.01 -36.00
N GLU A 371 26.08 -70.48 -36.12
CA GLU A 371 26.93 -70.64 -37.30
C GLU A 371 27.21 -72.12 -37.62
N LEU A 372 27.57 -72.92 -36.62
CA LEU A 372 27.77 -74.37 -36.78
C LEU A 372 26.49 -75.09 -37.23
N LEU A 373 25.35 -74.78 -36.61
CA LEU A 373 24.05 -75.36 -36.95
C LEU A 373 23.58 -74.94 -38.36
N GLN A 374 23.78 -73.68 -38.75
CA GLN A 374 23.44 -73.15 -40.07
C GLN A 374 24.34 -73.73 -41.17
N THR A 375 25.65 -73.82 -40.91
CA THR A 375 26.61 -74.42 -41.85
C THR A 375 26.25 -75.88 -42.11
N TYR A 376 25.81 -76.61 -41.09
CA TYR A 376 25.33 -77.97 -41.26
C TYR A 376 24.04 -78.05 -42.12
N LEU A 377 23.07 -77.16 -41.91
CA LEU A 377 21.86 -77.08 -42.75
C LEU A 377 22.19 -76.74 -44.22
N GLN A 378 23.13 -75.82 -44.46
CA GLN A 378 23.54 -75.43 -45.82
C GLN A 378 24.28 -76.56 -46.55
N THR A 379 25.14 -77.28 -45.85
CA THR A 379 25.91 -78.40 -46.42
C THR A 379 25.09 -79.68 -46.54
N HIS A 380 23.98 -79.81 -45.81
CA HIS A 380 23.10 -80.99 -45.80
C HIS A 380 21.60 -80.62 -45.88
N PRO A 381 21.10 -80.07 -47.01
CA PRO A 381 19.73 -79.54 -47.11
C PRO A 381 18.60 -80.57 -46.97
N GLN A 382 18.89 -81.85 -47.20
CA GLN A 382 17.91 -82.96 -47.09
C GLN A 382 18.06 -83.77 -45.79
N SER A 383 18.70 -83.21 -44.77
CA SER A 383 18.88 -83.90 -43.48
C SER A 383 17.53 -84.19 -42.80
N PRO A 384 17.29 -85.42 -42.29
CA PRO A 384 16.06 -85.74 -41.55
C PRO A 384 15.93 -84.94 -40.24
N ASN A 385 17.03 -84.35 -39.74
CA ASN A 385 17.07 -83.56 -38.52
C ASN A 385 16.95 -82.04 -38.77
N ALA A 386 16.67 -81.61 -40.01
CA ALA A 386 16.63 -80.20 -40.38
C ALA A 386 15.65 -79.38 -39.52
N ALA A 387 14.42 -79.89 -39.31
CA ALA A 387 13.41 -79.23 -38.49
C ALA A 387 13.83 -79.08 -37.01
N GLU A 388 14.54 -80.07 -36.46
CA GLU A 388 15.07 -80.00 -35.09
C GLU A 388 16.19 -78.96 -34.98
N ILE A 389 17.08 -78.89 -35.97
CA ILE A 389 18.16 -77.91 -36.04
C ILE A 389 17.60 -76.49 -36.19
N GLU A 390 16.63 -76.29 -37.08
CA GLU A 390 15.94 -75.01 -37.26
C GLU A 390 15.26 -74.57 -35.95
N SER A 391 14.53 -75.46 -35.29
CA SER A 391 13.93 -75.19 -33.97
C SER A 391 14.99 -74.79 -32.93
N ARG A 392 16.16 -75.45 -32.95
CA ARG A 392 17.24 -75.15 -32.01
C ARG A 392 17.92 -73.81 -32.30
N ILE A 393 18.11 -73.45 -33.57
CA ILE A 393 18.58 -72.12 -33.97
C ILE A 393 17.61 -71.05 -33.48
N VAL A 394 16.31 -71.25 -33.65
CA VAL A 394 15.27 -70.32 -33.16
C VAL A 394 15.34 -70.17 -31.64
N GLN A 395 15.49 -71.27 -30.89
CA GLN A 395 15.64 -71.22 -29.43
C GLN A 395 16.90 -70.47 -28.98
N ILE A 396 18.05 -70.72 -29.63
CA ILE A 396 19.31 -70.02 -29.30
C ILE A 396 19.18 -68.53 -29.62
N ARG A 397 18.61 -68.15 -30.77
CA ARG A 397 18.35 -66.75 -31.14
C ARG A 397 17.46 -66.04 -30.11
N LYS A 398 16.38 -66.70 -29.69
CA LYS A 398 15.48 -66.18 -28.65
C LYS A 398 16.21 -65.93 -27.33
N HIS A 399 17.07 -66.85 -26.89
CA HIS A 399 17.87 -66.66 -25.67
C HIS A 399 18.93 -65.56 -25.81
N MET A 400 19.51 -65.35 -26.99
CA MET A 400 20.40 -64.21 -27.23
C MET A 400 19.62 -62.89 -27.12
N GLU A 401 18.45 -62.80 -27.75
CA GLU A 401 17.58 -61.62 -27.67
C GLU A 401 17.16 -61.30 -26.23
N GLU A 402 16.75 -62.32 -25.44
CA GLU A 402 16.40 -62.17 -24.03
C GLU A 402 17.57 -61.63 -23.19
N ARG A 403 18.76 -62.20 -23.37
CA ARG A 403 19.98 -61.77 -22.66
C ARG A 403 20.38 -60.34 -23.02
N ASP A 404 20.38 -60.01 -24.30
CA ASP A 404 20.76 -58.69 -24.78
C ASP A 404 19.75 -57.63 -24.29
N PHE A 405 18.46 -57.97 -24.23
CA PHE A 405 17.42 -57.12 -23.65
C PHE A 405 17.66 -56.86 -22.15
N GLU A 406 18.08 -57.87 -21.39
CA GLU A 406 18.45 -57.72 -19.97
C GLU A 406 19.67 -56.81 -19.79
N LEU A 407 20.70 -56.95 -20.63
CA LEU A 407 21.91 -56.13 -20.59
C LEU A 407 21.61 -54.66 -20.86
N ILE A 408 20.83 -54.33 -21.89
CA ILE A 408 20.46 -52.94 -22.15
C ILE A 408 19.60 -52.36 -21.01
N THR A 409 18.75 -53.18 -20.38
CA THR A 409 17.92 -52.73 -19.25
C THR A 409 18.79 -52.36 -18.06
N LEU A 410 19.83 -53.16 -17.77
CA LEU A 410 20.82 -52.86 -16.74
C LEU A 410 21.61 -51.58 -17.08
N GLN A 411 22.05 -51.43 -18.32
CA GLN A 411 22.77 -50.24 -18.79
C GLN A 411 21.94 -48.97 -18.61
N ILE A 412 20.66 -49.00 -19.00
CA ILE A 412 19.74 -47.87 -18.83
C ILE A 412 19.55 -47.54 -17.34
N SER A 413 19.39 -48.54 -16.47
CA SER A 413 19.19 -48.31 -15.03
C SER A 413 20.39 -47.65 -14.34
N ASN A 414 21.59 -47.77 -14.91
CA ASN A 414 22.81 -47.16 -14.39
C ASN A 414 23.12 -45.78 -14.98
N LEU A 415 22.30 -45.28 -15.91
CA LEU A 415 22.48 -43.93 -16.44
C LEU A 415 22.09 -42.87 -15.39
N PRO A 416 22.85 -41.76 -15.30
CA PRO A 416 22.45 -40.63 -14.46
C PRO A 416 21.15 -40.01 -14.98
N VAL A 417 20.21 -39.70 -14.09
CA VAL A 417 18.93 -39.07 -14.45
C VAL A 417 19.16 -37.56 -14.64
N ASP A 418 19.67 -37.20 -15.81
CA ASP A 418 20.00 -35.85 -16.23
C ASP A 418 19.33 -35.47 -17.58
N GLU A 419 19.76 -34.36 -18.19
CA GLU A 419 19.24 -33.90 -19.48
C GLU A 419 19.51 -34.86 -20.65
N GLU A 420 20.50 -35.75 -20.52
CA GLU A 420 20.87 -36.71 -21.55
C GLU A 420 20.23 -38.08 -21.36
N TYR A 421 19.62 -38.34 -20.20
CA TYR A 421 19.05 -39.64 -19.83
C TYR A 421 18.06 -40.15 -20.89
N GLU A 422 17.12 -39.31 -21.35
CA GLU A 422 16.13 -39.71 -22.36
C GLU A 422 16.81 -40.12 -23.67
N ARG A 423 17.72 -39.29 -24.17
CA ARG A 423 18.42 -39.54 -25.44
C ARG A 423 19.25 -40.82 -25.37
N LYS A 424 20.01 -41.01 -24.29
CA LYS A 424 20.86 -42.20 -24.07
C LYS A 424 20.02 -43.46 -23.93
N ALA A 425 18.94 -43.41 -23.15
CA ALA A 425 18.06 -44.56 -22.95
C ALA A 425 17.30 -44.95 -24.23
N ILE A 426 16.80 -43.96 -25.00
CA ILE A 426 16.16 -44.21 -26.29
C ILE A 426 17.16 -44.77 -27.31
N SER A 427 18.41 -44.30 -27.32
CA SER A 427 19.46 -44.84 -28.19
C SER A 427 19.70 -46.32 -27.93
N LEU A 428 19.87 -46.73 -26.66
CA LEU A 428 20.10 -48.12 -26.28
C LEU A 428 18.93 -49.04 -26.70
N TYR A 429 17.68 -48.56 -26.58
CA TYR A 429 16.53 -49.27 -27.10
C TYR A 429 16.48 -49.30 -28.64
N GLY A 430 16.92 -48.22 -29.30
CA GLY A 430 17.03 -48.13 -30.76
C GLY A 430 18.02 -49.14 -31.31
N ASP A 431 19.22 -49.20 -30.73
CA ASP A 431 20.29 -50.13 -31.12
C ASP A 431 19.82 -51.59 -30.99
N PHE A 432 19.04 -51.89 -29.95
CA PHE A 432 18.43 -53.20 -29.76
C PHE A 432 17.39 -53.53 -30.83
N LEU A 433 16.53 -52.58 -31.19
CA LEU A 433 15.51 -52.77 -32.23
C LEU A 433 16.11 -52.86 -33.64
N GLU A 434 17.25 -52.20 -33.89
CA GLU A 434 18.00 -52.36 -35.13
C GLU A 434 18.62 -53.76 -35.23
N LYS A 435 19.14 -54.30 -34.12
CA LYS A 435 19.68 -55.66 -34.04
C LYS A 435 18.58 -56.74 -34.11
N TYR A 436 17.39 -56.46 -33.59
CA TYR A 436 16.24 -57.37 -33.55
C TYR A 436 14.95 -56.71 -34.08
N PRO A 437 14.79 -56.53 -35.41
CA PRO A 437 13.65 -55.81 -36.00
C PRO A 437 12.29 -56.44 -35.75
N ASP A 438 12.20 -57.75 -35.54
CA ASP A 438 10.96 -58.49 -35.28
C ASP A 438 10.82 -58.92 -33.80
N SER A 439 11.48 -58.21 -32.89
CA SER A 439 11.54 -58.54 -31.47
C SER A 439 10.16 -58.57 -30.80
N ALA A 440 9.94 -59.56 -29.92
CA ALA A 440 8.75 -59.61 -29.06
C ALA A 440 8.73 -58.48 -27.99
N PHE A 441 9.86 -57.79 -27.77
CA PHE A 441 9.99 -56.73 -26.77
C PHE A 441 9.58 -55.34 -27.27
N GLN A 442 9.26 -55.16 -28.56
CA GLN A 442 8.86 -53.85 -29.13
C GLN A 442 7.78 -53.12 -28.31
N GLN A 443 6.72 -53.82 -27.90
CA GLN A 443 5.65 -53.22 -27.09
C GLN A 443 6.14 -52.82 -25.69
N ARG A 444 7.02 -53.62 -25.08
CA ARG A 444 7.62 -53.34 -23.77
C ARG A 444 8.56 -52.14 -23.84
N ILE A 445 9.34 -52.03 -24.91
CA ILE A 445 10.21 -50.89 -25.19
C ILE A 445 9.39 -49.61 -25.38
N ALA A 446 8.33 -49.66 -26.18
CA ALA A 446 7.43 -48.52 -26.35
C ALA A 446 6.79 -48.06 -25.02
N GLY A 447 6.48 -49.00 -24.12
CA GLY A 447 6.05 -48.70 -22.75
C GLY A 447 7.17 -48.04 -21.92
N ALA A 448 8.37 -48.62 -21.91
CA ALA A 448 9.51 -48.11 -21.17
C ALA A 448 9.92 -46.68 -21.60
N VAL A 449 9.89 -46.38 -22.90
CA VAL A 449 10.14 -45.02 -23.42
C VAL A 449 9.11 -44.01 -22.88
N ARG A 450 7.85 -44.41 -22.74
CA ARG A 450 6.82 -43.55 -22.12
C ARG A 450 7.07 -43.36 -20.63
N ASP A 451 7.48 -44.41 -19.93
CA ASP A 451 7.80 -44.35 -18.49
C ASP A 451 9.03 -43.48 -18.22
N ILE A 452 10.03 -43.47 -19.11
CA ILE A 452 11.18 -42.56 -19.06
C ILE A 452 10.74 -41.09 -19.09
N LYS A 453 9.83 -40.73 -20.00
CA LYS A 453 9.28 -39.37 -20.06
C LYS A 453 8.55 -38.99 -18.77
N ASN A 454 7.76 -39.91 -18.22
CA ASN A 454 7.06 -39.70 -16.95
C ASN A 454 8.01 -39.54 -15.75
N LEU A 455 9.13 -40.29 -15.75
CA LEU A 455 10.16 -40.21 -14.72
C LEU A 455 10.86 -38.86 -14.75
N LEU A 456 11.26 -38.39 -15.94
CA LEU A 456 11.89 -37.07 -16.09
C LEU A 456 10.96 -35.93 -15.72
N ASP A 457 9.70 -35.99 -16.16
CA ASP A 457 8.66 -35.04 -15.76
C ASP A 457 8.56 -34.93 -14.22
N GLN A 458 8.54 -36.08 -13.53
CA GLN A 458 8.56 -36.13 -12.07
C GLN A 458 9.85 -35.58 -11.45
N TYR A 459 11.02 -35.98 -11.96
CA TYR A 459 12.30 -35.51 -11.46
C TYR A 459 12.42 -33.98 -11.54
N TYR A 460 12.14 -33.39 -12.71
CA TYR A 460 12.22 -31.94 -12.87
C TYR A 460 11.14 -31.20 -12.09
N TYR A 461 9.97 -31.81 -11.86
CA TYR A 461 8.95 -31.24 -10.98
C TYR A 461 9.42 -31.21 -9.52
N GLU A 462 10.08 -32.26 -9.02
CA GLU A 462 10.63 -32.30 -7.67
C GLU A 462 11.76 -31.26 -7.48
N GLU A 463 12.55 -30.97 -8.52
CA GLU A 463 13.54 -29.87 -8.48
C GLU A 463 12.88 -28.48 -8.33
N LEU A 464 11.62 -28.30 -8.75
CA LEU A 464 10.89 -27.02 -8.54
C LEU A 464 10.68 -26.70 -7.07
N VAL A 465 10.65 -27.71 -6.20
CA VAL A 465 10.57 -27.54 -4.74
C VAL A 465 11.85 -26.88 -4.22
N ARG A 466 13.02 -27.28 -4.75
CA ARG A 466 14.31 -26.66 -4.39
C ARG A 466 14.41 -25.23 -4.88
N ALA A 467 13.84 -24.95 -6.05
CA ALA A 467 13.73 -23.59 -6.59
C ALA A 467 12.85 -22.66 -5.75
N ALA A 468 12.10 -23.15 -4.76
CA ALA A 468 11.29 -22.31 -3.88
C ALA A 468 12.10 -21.31 -3.05
N LYS A 469 13.40 -21.58 -2.83
CA LYS A 469 14.35 -20.71 -2.11
C LYS A 469 14.96 -19.60 -2.96
N LEU A 470 14.79 -19.66 -4.29
CA LEU A 470 15.33 -18.66 -5.21
C LEU A 470 14.49 -17.37 -5.15
N ASP A 471 15.08 -16.25 -5.58
CA ASP A 471 14.34 -15.00 -5.73
C ASP A 471 13.22 -15.14 -6.78
N PHE A 472 12.28 -14.19 -6.76
CA PHE A 472 11.10 -14.25 -7.60
C PHE A 472 11.40 -14.44 -9.09
N SER A 473 12.38 -13.71 -9.63
CA SER A 473 12.69 -13.73 -11.06
C SER A 473 13.32 -15.06 -11.46
N GLN A 474 14.31 -15.51 -10.69
CA GLN A 474 14.97 -16.80 -10.90
C GLN A 474 13.99 -17.97 -10.77
N ARG A 475 13.15 -17.96 -9.73
CA ARG A 475 12.15 -18.99 -9.48
C ARG A 475 11.12 -19.05 -10.61
N LEU A 476 10.63 -17.91 -11.08
CA LEU A 476 9.69 -17.86 -12.20
C LEU A 476 10.32 -18.38 -13.50
N GLN A 477 11.59 -18.07 -13.75
CA GLN A 477 12.32 -18.58 -14.91
C GLN A 477 12.40 -20.11 -14.87
N VAL A 478 12.74 -20.69 -13.72
CA VAL A 478 12.77 -22.16 -13.53
C VAL A 478 11.40 -22.79 -13.82
N TYR A 479 10.31 -22.17 -13.34
CA TYR A 479 8.95 -22.69 -13.56
C TYR A 479 8.56 -22.63 -15.05
N LYS A 480 8.88 -21.52 -15.73
CA LYS A 480 8.65 -21.36 -17.17
C LYS A 480 9.48 -22.35 -18.00
N GLN A 481 10.73 -22.61 -17.60
CA GLN A 481 11.59 -23.60 -18.26
C GLN A 481 11.02 -25.01 -18.14
N TYR A 482 10.50 -25.38 -16.98
CA TYR A 482 9.80 -26.66 -16.80
C TYR A 482 8.59 -26.79 -17.75
N LEU A 483 7.73 -25.76 -17.81
CA LEU A 483 6.56 -25.76 -18.70
C LEU A 483 6.95 -25.84 -20.19
N ALA A 484 8.05 -25.19 -20.59
CA ALA A 484 8.57 -25.27 -21.94
C ALA A 484 9.14 -26.67 -22.26
N ARG A 485 9.76 -27.34 -21.28
CA ARG A 485 10.32 -28.69 -21.42
C ARG A 485 9.22 -29.77 -21.45
N PHE A 486 8.16 -29.60 -20.67
CA PHE A 486 7.04 -30.54 -20.55
C PHE A 486 5.68 -29.88 -20.85
N PRO A 487 5.40 -29.45 -22.10
CA PRO A 487 4.18 -28.72 -22.45
C PRO A 487 2.90 -29.56 -22.33
N GLN A 488 3.02 -30.88 -22.28
CA GLN A 488 1.94 -31.84 -22.00
C GLN A 488 2.26 -32.71 -20.77
N GLY A 489 3.12 -32.19 -19.89
CA GLY A 489 3.52 -32.85 -18.65
C GLY A 489 2.37 -32.98 -17.67
N ARG A 490 2.47 -33.98 -16.79
CA ARG A 490 1.41 -34.31 -15.83
C ARG A 490 1.21 -33.24 -14.75
N TYR A 491 2.23 -32.41 -14.48
CA TYR A 491 2.17 -31.36 -13.46
C TYR A 491 2.04 -29.95 -14.05
N GLN A 492 1.72 -29.82 -15.34
CA GLN A 492 1.53 -28.51 -15.99
C GLN A 492 0.59 -27.59 -15.20
N ASN A 493 -0.61 -28.11 -14.87
CA ASN A 493 -1.61 -27.35 -14.12
C ASN A 493 -1.11 -26.93 -12.72
N ASP A 494 -0.35 -27.80 -12.06
CA ASP A 494 0.17 -27.52 -10.72
C ASP A 494 1.21 -26.39 -10.78
N VAL A 495 2.08 -26.40 -11.78
CA VAL A 495 3.08 -25.34 -12.00
C VAL A 495 2.43 -24.04 -12.43
N ASP A 496 1.40 -24.07 -13.27
CA ASP A 496 0.60 -22.88 -13.59
C ASP A 496 -0.02 -22.25 -12.34
N VAL A 497 -0.56 -23.07 -11.42
CA VAL A 497 -1.08 -22.59 -10.13
C VAL A 497 0.00 -21.93 -9.30
N LEU A 498 1.21 -22.49 -9.24
CA LEU A 498 2.36 -21.90 -8.54
C LEU A 498 2.77 -20.55 -9.13
N ILE A 499 2.89 -20.46 -10.47
CA ILE A 499 3.19 -19.21 -11.17
C ILE A 499 2.13 -18.15 -10.87
N GLN A 500 0.85 -18.52 -10.92
CA GLN A 500 -0.27 -17.61 -10.61
C GLN A 500 -0.26 -17.15 -9.15
N ALA A 501 0.04 -18.05 -8.20
CA ALA A 501 0.13 -17.70 -6.78
C ALA A 501 1.28 -16.72 -6.51
N MET A 502 2.47 -17.01 -7.06
CA MET A 502 3.62 -16.11 -6.94
C MET A 502 3.35 -14.76 -7.60
N GLY A 503 2.79 -14.76 -8.81
CA GLY A 503 2.45 -13.53 -9.53
C GLY A 503 1.47 -12.66 -8.73
N ARG A 504 0.46 -13.25 -8.07
CA ARG A 504 -0.45 -12.52 -7.15
C ARG A 504 0.32 -11.89 -5.98
N GLN A 505 1.21 -12.63 -5.35
CA GLN A 505 2.00 -12.12 -4.23
C GLN A 505 2.89 -10.95 -4.66
N HIS A 506 3.60 -11.07 -5.79
CA HIS A 506 4.44 -10.00 -6.29
C HIS A 506 3.64 -8.77 -6.73
N LEU A 507 2.47 -8.96 -7.37
CA LEU A 507 1.55 -7.85 -7.67
C LEU A 507 1.07 -7.14 -6.40
N ASN A 508 0.78 -7.88 -5.32
CA ASN A 508 0.40 -7.28 -4.04
C ASN A 508 1.55 -6.49 -3.41
N PHE A 509 2.79 -7.00 -3.53
CA PHE A 509 3.98 -6.26 -3.11
C PHE A 509 4.11 -4.95 -3.88
N LEU A 510 4.03 -4.96 -5.21
CA LEU A 510 4.06 -3.74 -6.03
C LEU A 510 2.96 -2.75 -5.62
N LYS A 511 1.75 -3.25 -5.33
CA LYS A 511 0.64 -2.42 -4.84
C LYS A 511 0.94 -1.78 -3.49
N SER A 512 1.61 -2.48 -2.58
CA SER A 512 1.98 -1.94 -1.27
C SER A 512 2.95 -0.76 -1.36
N GLU A 513 3.79 -0.72 -2.40
CA GLU A 513 4.73 0.38 -2.66
C GLU A 513 4.07 1.62 -3.29
N ASN A 514 2.85 1.50 -3.83
CA ASN A 514 2.19 2.57 -4.57
C ASN A 514 2.09 3.87 -3.75
N ALA A 515 1.75 3.78 -2.47
CA ALA A 515 1.63 4.95 -1.59
C ALA A 515 2.93 5.78 -1.53
N ALA A 516 4.08 5.10 -1.46
CA ALA A 516 5.38 5.75 -1.45
C ALA A 516 5.70 6.41 -2.81
N CYS A 517 5.26 5.81 -3.92
CA CYS A 517 5.39 6.42 -5.25
C CYS A 517 4.59 7.73 -5.34
N GLU A 518 3.38 7.75 -4.76
CA GLU A 518 2.52 8.93 -4.78
C GLU A 518 3.11 10.06 -3.94
N GLN A 519 3.53 9.75 -2.72
CA GLN A 519 4.09 10.72 -1.78
C GLN A 519 5.38 11.35 -2.31
N ASN A 520 6.25 10.55 -2.92
CA ASN A 520 7.54 11.02 -3.43
C ASN A 520 7.49 11.53 -4.87
N GLN A 521 6.33 11.48 -5.53
CA GLN A 521 6.14 11.83 -6.94
C GLN A 521 7.07 11.08 -7.91
N ARG A 522 7.54 9.87 -7.52
CA ARG A 522 8.46 9.02 -8.32
C ARG A 522 7.69 8.01 -9.17
N TRP A 523 6.75 8.51 -9.97
CA TRP A 523 5.81 7.66 -10.71
C TRP A 523 6.46 6.79 -11.78
N GLU A 524 7.44 7.31 -12.53
CA GLU A 524 8.06 6.58 -13.65
C GLU A 524 8.70 5.26 -13.22
N ALA A 525 9.44 5.26 -12.11
CA ALA A 525 10.07 4.06 -11.60
C ALA A 525 9.02 2.97 -11.24
N CYS A 526 7.88 3.38 -10.69
CA CYS A 526 6.82 2.46 -10.32
C CYS A 526 6.07 1.95 -11.56
N VAL A 527 5.75 2.84 -12.52
CA VAL A 527 5.15 2.48 -13.81
C VAL A 527 6.02 1.45 -14.54
N GLN A 528 7.34 1.63 -14.59
CA GLN A 528 8.27 0.68 -15.21
C GLN A 528 8.21 -0.71 -14.57
N ARG A 529 8.11 -0.80 -13.24
CA ARG A 529 7.95 -2.09 -12.54
C ARG A 529 6.67 -2.81 -12.96
N TYR A 530 5.56 -2.08 -13.09
CA TYR A 530 4.32 -2.66 -13.61
C TYR A 530 4.44 -3.09 -15.08
N GLU A 531 5.18 -2.36 -15.91
CA GLU A 531 5.42 -2.75 -17.31
C GLU A 531 6.22 -4.03 -17.44
N SER A 532 7.27 -4.19 -16.62
CA SER A 532 8.01 -5.44 -16.51
C SER A 532 7.09 -6.59 -16.09
N PHE A 533 6.26 -6.38 -15.05
CA PHE A 533 5.29 -7.38 -14.58
C PHE A 533 4.28 -7.78 -15.67
N ILE A 534 3.69 -6.80 -16.37
CA ILE A 534 2.72 -7.04 -17.45
C ILE A 534 3.34 -7.85 -18.59
N THR A 535 4.60 -7.54 -18.93
CA THR A 535 5.34 -8.28 -19.95
C THR A 535 5.60 -9.73 -19.52
N GLU A 536 5.95 -9.92 -18.25
CA GLU A 536 6.30 -11.22 -17.70
C GLU A 536 5.09 -12.15 -17.53
N PHE A 537 3.90 -11.60 -17.25
CA PHE A 537 2.63 -12.32 -17.07
C PHE A 537 1.64 -12.12 -18.24
N LYS A 538 2.17 -11.84 -19.45
CA LYS A 538 1.37 -11.56 -20.65
C LYS A 538 0.28 -12.63 -20.88
N ASN A 539 -0.90 -12.18 -21.33
CA ASN A 539 -2.08 -13.02 -21.59
C ASN A 539 -2.65 -13.73 -20.34
N THR A 540 -2.47 -13.15 -19.15
CA THR A 540 -3.08 -13.67 -17.91
C THR A 540 -3.93 -12.59 -17.23
N PRO A 541 -4.91 -12.97 -16.39
CA PRO A 541 -5.67 -12.01 -15.59
C PRO A 541 -4.81 -11.13 -14.67
N LEU A 542 -3.59 -11.58 -14.31
CA LEU A 542 -2.66 -10.79 -13.52
C LEU A 542 -2.09 -9.61 -14.29
N ALA A 543 -1.80 -9.78 -15.59
CA ALA A 543 -1.34 -8.68 -16.43
C ALA A 543 -2.45 -7.64 -16.62
N GLU A 544 -3.71 -8.06 -16.78
CA GLU A 544 -4.86 -7.14 -16.85
C GLU A 544 -5.04 -6.36 -15.53
N ALA A 545 -4.96 -7.05 -14.39
CA ALA A 545 -5.03 -6.41 -13.08
C ALA A 545 -3.87 -5.43 -12.85
N ALA A 546 -2.64 -5.79 -13.26
CA ALA A 546 -1.48 -4.91 -13.18
C ALA A 546 -1.61 -3.70 -14.12
N ALA A 547 -2.13 -3.89 -15.33
CA ALA A 547 -2.39 -2.81 -16.28
C ALA A 547 -3.41 -1.80 -15.74
N ALA A 548 -4.49 -2.28 -15.11
CA ALA A 548 -5.47 -1.40 -14.47
C ALA A 548 -4.85 -0.53 -13.36
N VAL A 549 -4.00 -1.12 -12.52
CA VAL A 549 -3.27 -0.37 -11.46
C VAL A 549 -2.28 0.62 -12.08
N LYS A 550 -1.54 0.21 -13.12
CA LYS A 550 -0.61 1.09 -13.84
C LYS A 550 -1.32 2.32 -14.40
N THR A 551 -2.45 2.12 -15.09
CA THR A 551 -3.26 3.22 -15.62
C THR A 551 -3.74 4.14 -14.50
N ALA A 552 -4.20 3.59 -13.37
CA ALA A 552 -4.62 4.41 -12.23
C ALA A 552 -3.50 5.29 -11.66
N LEU A 553 -2.26 4.77 -11.60
CA LEU A 553 -1.10 5.54 -11.17
C LEU A 553 -0.74 6.64 -12.18
N GLN A 554 -0.83 6.34 -13.48
CA GLN A 554 -0.59 7.32 -14.54
C GLN A 554 -1.62 8.45 -14.51
N ASP A 555 -2.91 8.13 -14.37
CA ASP A 555 -3.97 9.12 -14.22
C ASP A 555 -3.73 10.04 -13.02
N LYS A 556 -3.29 9.49 -11.89
CA LYS A 556 -2.94 10.28 -10.69
C LYS A 556 -1.75 11.20 -10.94
N ARG A 557 -0.69 10.72 -11.59
CA ARG A 557 0.47 11.53 -11.99
C ARG A 557 0.01 12.70 -12.88
N ASP A 558 -0.80 12.40 -13.89
CA ASP A 558 -1.26 13.39 -14.86
C ASP A 558 -2.15 14.44 -14.19
N LEU A 559 -3.04 14.05 -13.27
CA LEU A 559 -3.81 14.98 -12.45
C LEU A 559 -2.90 15.92 -11.64
N VAL A 560 -1.83 15.40 -11.02
CA VAL A 560 -0.86 16.22 -10.28
C VAL A 560 -0.17 17.22 -11.22
N GLN A 561 0.21 16.80 -12.43
CA GLN A 561 0.81 17.68 -13.43
C GLN A 561 -0.17 18.76 -13.91
N LEU A 562 -1.44 18.40 -14.14
CA LEU A 562 -2.50 19.35 -14.50
C LEU A 562 -2.76 20.37 -13.38
N ARG A 563 -2.70 19.95 -12.11
CA ARG A 563 -2.81 20.86 -10.96
C ARG A 563 -1.66 21.85 -10.92
N ARG A 564 -0.44 21.37 -11.17
CA ARG A 564 0.74 22.24 -11.26
C ARG A 564 0.61 23.24 -12.41
N PHE A 565 0.21 22.77 -13.59
CA PHE A 565 -0.05 23.64 -14.74
C PHE A 565 -1.12 24.69 -14.44
N GLY A 566 -2.22 24.30 -13.78
CA GLY A 566 -3.28 25.22 -13.35
C GLY A 566 -2.77 26.26 -12.35
N ALA A 567 -1.92 25.87 -11.40
CA ALA A 567 -1.30 26.80 -10.45
C ALA A 567 -0.34 27.78 -11.14
N GLU A 568 0.47 27.30 -12.10
CA GLU A 568 1.38 28.13 -12.90
C GLU A 568 0.64 29.09 -13.84
N ALA A 569 -0.57 28.74 -14.29
CA ALA A 569 -1.42 29.64 -15.07
C ALA A 569 -1.99 30.81 -14.25
N GLY A 570 -1.96 30.74 -12.90
CA GLY A 570 -2.39 31.82 -12.02
C GLY A 570 -3.85 32.22 -12.24
N THR A 571 -4.09 33.45 -12.69
CA THR A 571 -5.44 34.00 -12.94
C THR A 571 -5.99 33.70 -14.35
N ASP A 572 -5.23 33.00 -15.19
CA ASP A 572 -5.68 32.54 -16.50
C ASP A 572 -6.49 31.24 -16.36
N TYR A 573 -7.66 31.36 -15.74
CA TYR A 573 -8.57 30.24 -15.54
C TYR A 573 -9.06 29.62 -16.86
N ALA A 574 -9.05 30.38 -17.96
CA ALA A 574 -9.49 29.90 -19.27
C ALA A 574 -8.52 28.87 -19.83
N LYS A 575 -7.22 29.19 -19.78
CA LYS A 575 -6.14 28.28 -20.18
C LYS A 575 -6.13 27.02 -19.33
N ALA A 576 -6.24 27.15 -18.00
CA ALA A 576 -6.32 26.01 -17.10
C ALA A 576 -7.55 25.14 -17.40
N HIS A 577 -8.73 25.75 -17.51
CA HIS A 577 -9.98 25.04 -17.79
C HIS A 577 -9.94 24.28 -19.13
N GLN A 578 -9.38 24.88 -20.17
CA GLN A 578 -9.19 24.23 -21.47
C GLN A 578 -8.29 23.00 -21.35
N ALA A 579 -7.15 23.10 -20.66
CA ALA A 579 -6.23 21.99 -20.50
C ALA A 579 -6.87 20.78 -19.80
N TYR A 580 -7.67 21.01 -18.75
CA TYR A 580 -8.39 19.92 -18.07
C TYR A 580 -9.45 19.27 -18.96
N ARG A 581 -10.20 20.05 -19.74
CA ARG A 581 -11.18 19.52 -20.70
C ARG A 581 -10.51 18.70 -21.79
N GLU A 582 -9.46 19.22 -22.40
CA GLU A 582 -8.72 18.51 -23.45
C GLU A 582 -8.12 17.19 -22.94
N TYR A 583 -7.65 17.15 -21.69
CA TYR A 583 -7.21 15.92 -21.07
C TYR A 583 -8.37 14.92 -20.92
N LEU A 584 -9.51 15.35 -20.37
CA LEU A 584 -10.65 14.46 -20.16
C LEU A 584 -11.26 13.96 -21.48
N ASP A 585 -11.26 14.77 -22.53
CA ASP A 585 -11.69 14.39 -23.88
C ASP A 585 -10.80 13.29 -24.48
N LYS A 586 -9.48 13.37 -24.24
CA LYS A 586 -8.51 12.34 -24.67
C LYS A 586 -8.54 11.10 -23.78
N HIS A 587 -8.93 11.25 -22.51
CA HIS A 587 -8.93 10.19 -21.48
C HIS A 587 -10.30 10.02 -20.81
N PRO A 588 -11.36 9.65 -21.55
CA PRO A 588 -12.74 9.62 -21.04
C PRO A 588 -13.00 8.57 -19.95
N GLN A 589 -12.11 7.57 -19.85
CA GLN A 589 -12.16 6.47 -18.88
C GLN A 589 -11.09 6.62 -17.78
N SER A 590 -10.53 7.83 -17.60
CA SER A 590 -9.55 8.08 -16.54
C SER A 590 -10.12 7.72 -15.17
N THR A 591 -9.34 7.03 -14.35
CA THR A 591 -9.69 6.73 -12.95
C THR A 591 -9.82 7.97 -12.08
N GLN A 592 -9.31 9.12 -12.55
CA GLN A 592 -9.42 10.42 -11.88
C GLN A 592 -10.53 11.31 -12.43
N LYS A 593 -11.45 10.77 -13.24
CA LYS A 593 -12.53 11.53 -13.90
C LYS A 593 -13.32 12.43 -12.95
N GLU A 594 -13.79 11.91 -11.82
CA GLU A 594 -14.57 12.70 -10.85
C GLU A 594 -13.76 13.86 -10.27
N ALA A 595 -12.48 13.63 -9.96
CA ALA A 595 -11.58 14.67 -9.48
C ALA A 595 -11.36 15.75 -10.55
N LEU A 596 -11.13 15.36 -11.80
CA LEU A 596 -10.98 16.27 -12.94
C LEU A 596 -12.24 17.11 -13.17
N GLU A 597 -13.42 16.48 -13.18
CA GLU A 597 -14.70 17.18 -13.34
C GLU A 597 -14.95 18.20 -12.23
N LYS A 598 -14.55 17.89 -10.98
CA LYS A 598 -14.62 18.83 -9.85
C LYS A 598 -13.70 20.04 -10.04
N GLU A 599 -12.49 19.84 -10.54
CA GLU A 599 -11.57 20.96 -10.87
C GLU A 599 -12.14 21.81 -12.00
N ILE A 600 -12.66 21.19 -13.07
CA ILE A 600 -13.32 21.87 -14.20
C ILE A 600 -14.51 22.71 -13.71
N ALA A 601 -15.36 22.17 -12.83
CA ALA A 601 -16.48 22.89 -12.26
C ALA A 601 -16.05 24.06 -11.36
N THR A 602 -14.90 23.95 -10.69
CA THR A 602 -14.31 25.03 -9.90
C THR A 602 -13.78 26.15 -10.79
N LEU A 603 -13.00 25.79 -11.83
CA LEU A 603 -12.50 26.74 -12.82
C LEU A 603 -13.64 27.42 -13.58
N SER A 604 -14.72 26.70 -13.89
CA SER A 604 -15.92 27.26 -14.52
C SER A 604 -16.56 28.36 -13.67
N ARG A 605 -16.67 28.15 -12.36
CA ARG A 605 -17.18 29.15 -11.40
C ARG A 605 -16.26 30.37 -11.31
N GLN A 606 -14.94 30.14 -11.32
CA GLN A 606 -13.96 31.23 -11.32
C GLN A 606 -14.03 32.05 -12.61
N LEU A 607 -14.16 31.40 -13.77
CA LEU A 607 -14.37 32.07 -15.06
C LEU A 607 -15.65 32.90 -15.09
N GLN A 608 -16.75 32.37 -14.57
CA GLN A 608 -18.00 33.10 -14.46
C GLN A 608 -17.83 34.35 -13.56
N THR A 609 -17.18 34.19 -12.41
CA THR A 609 -16.89 35.30 -11.49
C THR A 609 -15.99 36.36 -12.17
N GLN A 610 -14.97 35.93 -12.92
CA GLN A 610 -14.10 36.84 -13.68
C GLN A 610 -14.87 37.58 -14.78
N SER A 611 -15.76 36.91 -15.50
CA SER A 611 -16.60 37.52 -16.53
C SER A 611 -17.56 38.56 -15.92
N GLN A 612 -18.22 38.21 -14.82
CA GLN A 612 -19.07 39.12 -14.05
C GLN A 612 -18.28 40.35 -13.59
N TRP A 613 -17.10 40.14 -12.99
CA TRP A 613 -16.23 41.24 -12.57
C TRP A 613 -15.85 42.16 -13.74
N LYS A 614 -15.41 41.61 -14.87
CA LYS A 614 -15.08 42.42 -16.07
C LYS A 614 -16.27 43.26 -16.54
N SER A 615 -17.48 42.73 -16.48
CA SER A 615 -18.69 43.49 -16.83
C SER A 615 -18.97 44.64 -15.85
N VAL A 616 -18.81 44.39 -14.54
CA VAL A 616 -18.96 45.38 -13.47
C VAL A 616 -17.91 46.47 -13.60
N GLN A 617 -16.65 46.08 -13.78
CA GLN A 617 -15.53 46.99 -13.97
C GLN A 617 -15.75 47.88 -15.22
N ALA A 618 -16.15 47.30 -16.35
CA ALA A 618 -16.43 48.07 -17.57
C ALA A 618 -17.57 49.09 -17.36
N TYR A 619 -18.66 48.68 -16.71
CA TYR A 619 -19.79 49.58 -16.40
C TYR A 619 -19.37 50.71 -15.45
N ALA A 620 -18.61 50.38 -14.40
CA ALA A 620 -18.16 51.33 -13.38
C ALA A 620 -17.06 52.28 -13.89
N LEU A 621 -16.25 51.89 -14.88
CA LEU A 621 -15.24 52.76 -15.51
C LEU A 621 -15.80 53.65 -16.62
N ASN A 622 -16.95 53.31 -17.21
CA ASN A 622 -17.55 54.12 -18.26
C ASN A 622 -18.11 55.43 -17.70
N ALA A 623 -17.45 56.54 -18.03
CA ALA A 623 -17.82 57.88 -17.57
C ALA A 623 -19.15 58.40 -18.16
N GLN A 624 -19.68 57.77 -19.22
CA GLN A 624 -20.99 58.09 -19.79
C GLN A 624 -22.16 57.60 -18.92
N ASN A 625 -21.92 56.60 -18.06
CA ASN A 625 -22.92 56.12 -17.11
C ASN A 625 -23.00 57.09 -15.91
N ASP A 626 -24.20 57.23 -15.35
CA ASP A 626 -24.42 58.09 -14.19
C ASP A 626 -23.58 57.64 -12.98
N LEU A 627 -23.04 58.61 -12.24
CA LEU A 627 -22.13 58.33 -11.12
C LEU A 627 -22.81 57.52 -10.00
N PHE A 628 -24.08 57.80 -9.71
CA PHE A 628 -24.82 57.09 -8.68
C PHE A 628 -25.14 55.66 -9.14
N GLU A 629 -25.54 55.48 -10.40
CA GLU A 629 -25.77 54.13 -10.97
C GLU A 629 -24.50 53.28 -10.96
N ARG A 630 -23.34 53.86 -11.32
CA ARG A 630 -22.03 53.19 -11.25
C ARG A 630 -21.68 52.74 -9.84
N ILE A 631 -21.92 53.59 -8.84
CA ILE A 631 -21.72 53.26 -7.42
C ILE A 631 -22.66 52.13 -6.99
N GLN A 632 -23.95 52.21 -7.31
CA GLN A 632 -24.92 51.17 -6.96
C GLN A 632 -24.59 49.81 -7.60
N TYR A 633 -24.18 49.82 -8.87
CA TYR A 633 -23.82 48.59 -9.58
C TYR A 633 -22.62 47.89 -8.94
N LEU A 634 -21.61 48.67 -8.51
CA LEU A 634 -20.43 48.17 -7.83
C LEU A 634 -20.71 47.73 -6.38
N ASP A 635 -21.58 48.45 -5.66
CA ASP A 635 -22.02 48.09 -4.29
C ASP A 635 -22.77 46.76 -4.29
N ARG A 636 -23.64 46.52 -5.28
CA ARG A 636 -24.32 45.23 -5.45
C ARG A 636 -23.32 44.09 -5.60
N TYR A 637 -22.33 44.25 -6.48
CA TYR A 637 -21.29 43.24 -6.68
C TYR A 637 -20.52 42.95 -5.38
N LEU A 638 -20.10 43.99 -4.64
CA LEU A 638 -19.38 43.83 -3.36
C LEU A 638 -20.22 43.10 -2.30
N ARG A 639 -21.53 43.32 -2.25
CA ARG A 639 -22.44 42.64 -1.31
C ARG A 639 -22.73 41.19 -1.67
N GLU A 640 -22.83 40.88 -2.95
CA GLU A 640 -23.11 39.52 -3.43
C GLU A 640 -21.84 38.65 -3.46
N HIS A 641 -20.65 39.27 -3.54
CA HIS A 641 -19.38 38.58 -3.74
C HIS A 641 -18.27 39.03 -2.78
N LEU A 642 -18.56 39.13 -1.46
CA LEU A 642 -17.60 39.58 -0.44
C LEU A 642 -16.26 38.84 -0.46
N SER A 643 -16.28 37.53 -0.75
CA SER A 643 -15.08 36.68 -0.76
C SER A 643 -14.47 36.48 -2.15
N SER A 644 -14.89 37.26 -3.14
CA SER A 644 -14.32 37.18 -4.50
C SER A 644 -12.86 37.66 -4.50
N PRO A 645 -11.97 37.04 -5.31
CA PRO A 645 -10.61 37.53 -5.53
C PRO A 645 -10.55 38.99 -6.01
N TYR A 646 -11.64 39.48 -6.61
CA TYR A 646 -11.76 40.84 -7.14
C TYR A 646 -12.36 41.84 -6.15
N ALA A 647 -12.71 41.43 -4.93
CA ALA A 647 -13.26 42.33 -3.93
C ALA A 647 -12.32 43.50 -3.56
N PRO A 648 -10.99 43.31 -3.43
CA PRO A 648 -10.08 44.43 -3.17
C PRO A 648 -10.06 45.46 -4.31
N GLU A 649 -10.02 44.99 -5.56
CA GLU A 649 -10.05 45.86 -6.76
C GLU A 649 -11.38 46.62 -6.86
N ALA A 650 -12.49 45.93 -6.59
CA ALA A 650 -13.82 46.53 -6.54
C ALA A 650 -13.95 47.58 -5.43
N GLN A 651 -13.36 47.33 -4.25
CA GLN A 651 -13.35 48.29 -3.16
C GLN A 651 -12.51 49.54 -3.47
N GLU A 652 -11.36 49.36 -4.13
CA GLU A 652 -10.54 50.49 -4.59
C GLU A 652 -11.31 51.37 -5.58
N LEU A 653 -11.98 50.74 -6.57
CA LEU A 653 -12.81 51.45 -7.52
C LEU A 653 -13.98 52.17 -6.82
N MET A 654 -14.59 51.53 -5.82
CA MET A 654 -15.66 52.13 -5.00
C MET A 654 -15.17 53.38 -4.29
N ASN A 655 -14.02 53.31 -3.61
CA ASN A 655 -13.43 54.46 -2.91
C ASN A 655 -13.18 55.63 -3.87
N LYS A 656 -12.74 55.34 -5.10
CA LYS A 656 -12.54 56.35 -6.15
C LYS A 656 -13.87 57.01 -6.57
N LEU A 657 -14.92 56.22 -6.80
CA LEU A 657 -16.23 56.76 -7.18
C LEU A 657 -16.89 57.55 -6.04
N GLU A 658 -16.79 57.09 -4.80
CA GLU A 658 -17.30 57.83 -3.63
C GLU A 658 -16.54 59.14 -3.40
N SER A 659 -15.23 59.18 -3.67
CA SER A 659 -14.45 60.43 -3.68
C SER A 659 -14.97 61.41 -4.75
N GLN A 660 -15.28 60.92 -5.95
CA GLN A 660 -15.90 61.74 -7.01
C GLN A 660 -17.28 62.26 -6.59
N ARG A 661 -18.12 61.40 -5.99
CA ARG A 661 -19.44 61.80 -5.49
C ARG A 661 -19.32 62.87 -4.42
N ALA A 662 -18.38 62.73 -3.48
CA ALA A 662 -18.10 63.74 -2.47
C ALA A 662 -17.61 65.06 -3.07
N ALA A 663 -16.87 65.04 -4.18
CA ALA A 663 -16.46 66.25 -4.90
C ALA A 663 -17.65 66.96 -5.56
N VAL A 664 -18.52 66.22 -6.27
CA VAL A 664 -19.74 66.76 -6.89
C VAL A 664 -20.66 67.38 -5.84
N LEU A 665 -20.89 66.69 -4.72
CA LEU A 665 -21.71 67.21 -3.62
C LEU A 665 -21.11 68.47 -2.97
N ARG A 666 -19.78 68.53 -2.83
CA ARG A 666 -19.09 69.73 -2.34
C ARG A 666 -19.29 70.91 -3.28
N GLN A 667 -19.14 70.69 -4.57
CA GLN A 667 -19.33 71.73 -5.58
C GLN A 667 -20.77 72.27 -5.57
N SER A 668 -21.77 71.39 -5.55
CA SER A 668 -23.18 71.76 -5.43
C SER A 668 -23.47 72.58 -4.16
N LYS A 669 -22.88 72.21 -3.01
CA LYS A 669 -23.00 73.00 -1.76
C LYS A 669 -22.35 74.38 -1.86
N ILE A 670 -21.21 74.50 -2.53
CA ILE A 670 -20.54 75.80 -2.76
C ILE A 670 -21.42 76.69 -3.63
N GLU A 671 -21.98 76.16 -4.71
CA GLU A 671 -22.88 76.88 -5.61
C GLU A 671 -24.16 77.33 -4.90
N ALA A 672 -24.79 76.43 -4.13
CA ALA A 672 -25.98 76.78 -3.34
C ALA A 672 -25.69 77.88 -2.30
N ARG A 673 -24.51 77.83 -1.64
CA ARG A 673 -24.08 78.90 -0.71
C ARG A 673 -23.87 80.23 -1.43
N LYS A 674 -23.22 80.21 -2.59
CA LYS A 674 -23.04 81.43 -3.42
C LYS A 674 -24.40 82.01 -3.80
N GLN A 675 -25.34 81.17 -4.26
CA GLN A 675 -26.67 81.61 -4.64
C GLN A 675 -27.45 82.20 -3.45
N ALA A 676 -27.42 81.53 -2.29
CA ALA A 676 -28.07 82.03 -1.08
C ALA A 676 -27.49 83.38 -0.61
N GLU A 677 -26.17 83.57 -0.72
CA GLU A 677 -25.52 84.84 -0.40
C GLU A 677 -25.93 85.95 -1.39
N THR A 678 -25.96 85.65 -2.69
CA THR A 678 -26.44 86.62 -3.70
C THR A 678 -27.89 87.01 -3.47
N ASP A 679 -28.75 86.05 -3.09
CA ASP A 679 -30.15 86.32 -2.77
C ASP A 679 -30.29 87.16 -1.50
N ARG A 680 -29.44 86.96 -0.48
CA ARG A 680 -29.42 87.77 0.74
C ARG A 680 -29.10 89.23 0.43
N VAL A 681 -27.99 89.47 -0.29
CA VAL A 681 -27.56 90.83 -0.67
C VAL A 681 -28.62 91.53 -1.52
N ARG A 682 -29.29 90.80 -2.44
CA ARG A 682 -30.39 91.36 -3.23
C ARG A 682 -31.55 91.82 -2.34
N ARG A 683 -32.00 90.98 -1.39
CA ARG A 683 -33.09 91.32 -0.46
C ARG A 683 -32.76 92.52 0.43
N GLU A 684 -31.52 92.65 0.89
CA GLU A 684 -31.10 93.81 1.69
C GLU A 684 -31.13 95.11 0.89
N LYS A 685 -30.62 95.09 -0.35
CA LYS A 685 -30.69 96.25 -1.25
C LYS A 685 -32.14 96.64 -1.58
N GLU A 686 -33.02 95.67 -1.82
CA GLU A 686 -34.45 95.91 -2.06
C GLU A 686 -35.11 96.57 -0.85
N LYS A 687 -34.84 96.10 0.38
CA LYS A 687 -35.34 96.74 1.62
C LYS A 687 -34.84 98.17 1.78
N GLN A 688 -33.57 98.42 1.53
CA GLN A 688 -33.01 99.77 1.60
C GLN A 688 -33.65 100.72 0.57
N ALA A 689 -33.83 100.25 -0.67
CA ALA A 689 -34.50 101.03 -1.71
C ALA A 689 -35.96 101.34 -1.33
N GLN A 690 -36.70 100.36 -0.78
CA GLN A 690 -38.06 100.57 -0.29
C GLN A 690 -38.12 101.60 0.85
N GLN A 691 -37.21 101.54 1.82
CA GLN A 691 -37.13 102.52 2.91
C GLN A 691 -36.87 103.93 2.37
N GLN A 692 -35.95 104.09 1.41
CA GLN A 692 -35.66 105.39 0.79
C GLN A 692 -36.86 105.97 0.04
N VAL A 693 -37.62 105.13 -0.67
CA VAL A 693 -38.86 105.55 -1.35
C VAL A 693 -39.90 106.00 -0.33
N ARG A 694 -40.11 105.23 0.75
CA ARG A 694 -41.04 105.57 1.84
C ARG A 694 -40.70 106.91 2.48
N VAL A 695 -39.44 107.12 2.86
CA VAL A 695 -38.98 108.37 3.48
C VAL A 695 -39.20 109.56 2.53
N ARG A 696 -38.88 109.41 1.23
CA ARG A 696 -39.12 110.45 0.22
C ARG A 696 -40.60 110.82 0.10
N GLN A 697 -41.49 109.82 0.10
CA GLN A 697 -42.95 110.04 0.05
C GLN A 697 -43.44 110.78 1.30
N LEU A 698 -43.11 110.30 2.50
CA LEU A 698 -43.47 110.94 3.76
C LEU A 698 -42.98 112.39 3.83
N ARG A 699 -41.76 112.64 3.34
CA ARG A 699 -41.22 113.99 3.26
C ARG A 699 -42.06 114.87 2.35
N GLY A 700 -42.36 114.44 1.13
CA GLY A 700 -43.16 115.22 0.17
C GLY A 700 -44.58 115.50 0.69
N GLU A 701 -45.24 114.51 1.30
CA GLU A 701 -46.57 114.67 1.92
C GLU A 701 -46.55 115.72 3.03
N LEU A 702 -45.53 115.69 3.89
CA LEU A 702 -45.41 116.64 5.00
C LEU A 702 -45.00 118.04 4.54
N GLU A 703 -44.13 118.17 3.52
CA GLU A 703 -43.81 119.47 2.90
C GLU A 703 -45.08 120.11 2.33
N GLN A 704 -45.91 119.33 1.64
CA GLN A 704 -47.19 119.79 1.10
C GLN A 704 -48.16 120.21 2.22
N GLN A 705 -48.33 119.37 3.25
CA GLN A 705 -49.22 119.65 4.37
C GLN A 705 -48.83 120.92 5.14
N LEU A 706 -47.53 121.20 5.26
CA LEU A 706 -47.04 122.39 5.96
C LEU A 706 -47.03 123.65 5.08
N SER A 707 -47.05 123.52 3.74
CA SER A 707 -47.04 124.67 2.83
C SER A 707 -48.29 125.55 2.93
N ASP A 708 -49.42 124.97 3.34
CA ASP A 708 -50.68 125.70 3.55
C ASP A 708 -50.75 126.40 4.93
N SER A 709 -49.73 126.23 5.79
CA SER A 709 -49.69 126.81 7.13
C SER A 709 -49.15 128.23 7.15
N GLN A 710 -49.84 129.13 7.83
CA GLN A 710 -49.32 130.48 8.14
C GLN A 710 -48.25 130.47 9.25
N ARG A 711 -48.11 129.35 9.98
CA ARG A 711 -47.18 129.23 11.12
C ARG A 711 -45.86 128.56 10.73
N TYR A 712 -45.90 127.57 9.84
CA TYR A 712 -44.74 126.76 9.50
C TYR A 712 -44.24 127.09 8.10
N ARG A 713 -42.96 127.41 7.95
CA ARG A 713 -42.32 127.62 6.65
C ARG A 713 -41.31 126.52 6.37
N VAL A 714 -41.56 125.72 5.35
CA VAL A 714 -40.65 124.66 4.88
C VAL A 714 -39.45 125.27 4.16
N ASN A 715 -38.24 124.77 4.42
CA ASN A 715 -37.00 125.30 3.86
C ASN A 715 -36.49 124.54 2.62
N GLY A 716 -37.08 123.38 2.28
CA GLY A 716 -36.68 122.53 1.15
C GLY A 716 -35.42 121.69 1.38
N ASP A 717 -34.67 121.94 2.46
CA ASP A 717 -33.46 121.20 2.87
C ASP A 717 -33.76 120.03 3.84
N GLY A 718 -35.03 119.78 4.17
CA GLY A 718 -35.45 118.76 5.13
C GLY A 718 -35.65 119.34 6.53
N SER A 719 -35.77 120.67 6.62
CA SER A 719 -36.17 121.38 7.82
C SER A 719 -37.34 122.34 7.55
N PHE A 720 -37.98 122.80 8.62
CA PHE A 720 -38.93 123.90 8.59
C PHE A 720 -38.68 124.86 9.75
N ILE A 721 -39.13 126.11 9.61
CA ILE A 721 -39.10 127.13 10.66
C ILE A 721 -40.51 127.31 11.21
N ASP A 722 -40.65 127.28 12.53
CA ASP A 722 -41.86 127.75 13.22
C ASP A 722 -41.76 129.27 13.38
N GLN A 723 -42.55 130.01 12.60
CA GLN A 723 -42.51 131.47 12.56
C GLN A 723 -42.96 132.11 13.89
N THR A 724 -43.69 131.38 14.73
CA THR A 724 -44.12 131.87 16.05
C THR A 724 -42.99 131.83 17.06
N THR A 725 -42.13 130.81 17.00
CA THR A 725 -41.05 130.61 17.99
C THR A 725 -39.67 131.00 17.49
N GLY A 726 -39.48 131.08 16.17
CA GLY A 726 -38.20 131.28 15.50
C GLY A 726 -37.32 130.02 15.44
N LEU A 727 -37.77 128.89 16.01
CA LEU A 727 -37.01 127.64 16.05
C LEU A 727 -37.08 126.91 14.70
N SER A 728 -35.97 126.29 14.31
CA SER A 728 -35.93 125.42 13.13
C SER A 728 -35.92 123.95 13.54
N TRP A 729 -36.74 123.16 12.87
CA TRP A 729 -36.97 121.76 13.20
C TRP A 729 -36.65 120.86 12.02
N ALA A 730 -36.16 119.65 12.30
CA ALA A 730 -36.09 118.59 11.31
C ALA A 730 -37.52 118.26 10.84
N LEU A 731 -37.67 118.11 9.52
CA LEU A 731 -38.96 117.94 8.88
C LEU A 731 -39.55 116.56 9.15
N LEU A 732 -38.76 115.50 9.05
CA LEU A 732 -39.14 114.18 9.55
C LEU A 732 -38.50 113.96 10.91
N ASP A 733 -39.22 113.26 11.80
CA ASP A 733 -38.61 112.77 13.03
C ASP A 733 -37.98 111.39 12.83
N SER A 734 -37.26 110.93 13.86
CA SER A 734 -36.59 109.63 13.83
C SER A 734 -37.54 108.45 13.56
N TYR A 735 -38.81 108.54 13.99
CA TYR A 735 -39.79 107.47 13.82
C TYR A 735 -40.21 107.33 12.35
N GLN A 736 -40.43 108.46 11.69
CA GLN A 736 -40.73 108.53 10.26
C GLN A 736 -39.54 108.11 9.40
N GLU A 737 -38.34 108.59 9.75
CA GLU A 737 -37.11 108.37 8.98
C GLU A 737 -36.63 106.91 9.05
N LEU A 738 -36.62 106.33 10.26
CA LEU A 738 -36.10 104.98 10.50
C LEU A 738 -37.19 103.91 10.45
N GLY A 739 -38.46 104.32 10.44
CA GLY A 739 -39.59 103.40 10.43
C GLY A 739 -39.87 102.69 11.75
N GLY A 740 -39.32 103.20 12.85
CA GLY A 740 -39.47 102.65 14.20
C GLY A 740 -38.93 103.62 15.26
N CYS A 741 -39.25 103.35 16.52
CA CYS A 741 -38.83 104.19 17.64
C CYS A 741 -37.38 103.91 18.06
N LEU A 742 -36.84 104.84 18.84
CA LEU A 742 -35.51 104.80 19.42
C LEU A 742 -35.60 104.86 20.94
N ASN A 743 -34.67 104.17 21.60
CA ASN A 743 -34.38 104.47 23.00
C ASN A 743 -33.63 105.81 23.11
N PHE A 744 -33.50 106.35 24.32
CA PHE A 744 -32.93 107.67 24.53
C PHE A 744 -31.49 107.79 24.00
N HIS A 745 -30.65 106.78 24.22
CA HIS A 745 -29.27 106.80 23.74
C HIS A 745 -29.19 106.75 22.22
N ALA A 746 -29.98 105.89 21.57
CA ALA A 746 -30.06 105.80 20.11
C ALA A 746 -30.64 107.10 19.51
N ALA A 747 -31.55 107.77 20.21
CA ALA A 747 -32.06 109.09 19.82
C ALA A 747 -30.95 110.16 19.86
N GLN A 748 -30.10 110.17 20.89
CA GLN A 748 -28.92 111.05 20.94
C GLN A 748 -27.96 110.78 19.78
N GLN A 749 -27.67 109.51 19.50
CA GLN A 749 -26.81 109.10 18.39
C GLN A 749 -27.42 109.47 17.03
N TYR A 750 -28.73 109.28 16.87
CA TYR A 750 -29.45 109.68 15.66
C TYR A 750 -29.28 111.17 15.39
N ILE A 751 -29.48 112.03 16.39
CA ILE A 751 -29.26 113.48 16.23
C ILE A 751 -27.81 113.79 15.82
N GLN A 752 -26.83 113.15 16.45
CA GLN A 752 -25.41 113.35 16.09
C GLN A 752 -25.09 112.88 14.67
N SER A 753 -25.85 111.91 14.14
CA SER A 753 -25.68 111.39 12.78
C SER A 753 -26.34 112.27 11.71
N LEU A 754 -27.21 113.20 12.09
CA LEU A 754 -27.85 114.10 11.13
C LEU A 754 -26.83 115.07 10.53
N PRO A 755 -26.88 115.33 9.21
CA PRO A 755 -25.98 116.29 8.59
C PRO A 755 -26.18 117.68 9.21
N PRO A 756 -25.08 118.37 9.60
CA PRO A 756 -25.17 119.68 10.24
C PRO A 756 -25.71 120.71 9.24
N PRO A 757 -26.77 121.47 9.58
CA PRO A 757 -27.32 122.45 8.67
C PRO A 757 -26.47 123.74 8.70
N PRO A 758 -26.61 124.64 7.71
CA PRO A 758 -25.74 125.82 7.56
C PRO A 758 -25.73 126.80 8.75
N ASN A 759 -26.81 126.83 9.55
CA ASN A 759 -27.02 127.82 10.62
C ASN A 759 -27.24 127.13 11.98
N GLY A 760 -26.22 126.48 12.55
CA GLY A 760 -26.25 125.87 13.89
C GLY A 760 -26.50 124.36 13.90
N ALA A 761 -25.96 123.66 14.91
CA ALA A 761 -26.04 122.21 15.01
C ALA A 761 -27.42 121.71 15.49
N TRP A 762 -27.85 120.56 14.98
CA TRP A 762 -29.01 119.85 15.51
C TRP A 762 -28.80 119.46 16.97
N ARG A 763 -29.80 119.72 17.80
CA ARG A 763 -29.81 119.30 19.20
C ARG A 763 -31.10 118.58 19.56
N LEU A 764 -31.03 117.84 20.66
CA LEU A 764 -32.19 117.28 21.30
C LEU A 764 -33.04 118.45 21.86
N PRO A 765 -34.36 118.48 21.60
CA PRO A 765 -35.19 119.59 22.03
C PRO A 765 -35.38 119.58 23.54
N THR A 766 -35.57 120.75 24.13
CA THR A 766 -36.06 120.84 25.52
C THR A 766 -37.54 120.50 25.56
N ALA A 767 -38.06 120.14 26.74
CA ALA A 767 -39.49 119.96 26.97
C ALA A 767 -40.28 121.23 26.59
N SER A 768 -39.70 122.41 26.83
CA SER A 768 -40.27 123.69 26.39
C SER A 768 -40.30 123.83 24.87
N ASP A 769 -39.26 123.40 24.15
CA ASP A 769 -39.23 123.50 22.68
C ASP A 769 -40.33 122.64 22.06
N LEU A 770 -40.44 121.38 22.49
CA LEU A 770 -41.46 120.46 22.00
C LEU A 770 -42.88 120.88 22.40
N ALA A 771 -43.06 121.42 23.61
CA ALA A 771 -44.36 121.94 24.04
C ALA A 771 -44.82 123.10 23.15
N LYS A 772 -43.91 124.01 22.77
CA LYS A 772 -44.25 125.09 21.83
C LYS A 772 -44.69 124.54 20.47
N LEU A 773 -44.04 123.49 19.97
CA LEU A 773 -44.40 122.87 18.68
C LEU A 773 -45.72 122.07 18.74
N TYR A 774 -45.90 121.20 19.74
CA TYR A 774 -46.99 120.21 19.79
C TYR A 774 -48.18 120.57 20.67
N LYS A 775 -48.08 121.58 21.54
CA LYS A 775 -49.14 121.96 22.50
C LYS A 775 -49.77 123.32 22.19
N GLN A 776 -49.56 123.85 20.99
CA GLN A 776 -50.10 125.14 20.54
C GLN A 776 -50.87 125.00 19.24
N SER A 777 -52.02 125.70 19.13
CA SER A 777 -52.83 125.74 17.92
C SER A 777 -52.30 126.80 16.92
N PRO A 778 -52.18 126.49 15.61
CA PRO A 778 -52.45 125.18 14.99
C PRO A 778 -51.38 124.14 15.35
N PHE A 779 -51.83 122.94 15.72
CA PHE A 779 -50.96 121.83 16.15
C PHE A 779 -50.12 121.31 14.98
N TYR A 780 -48.87 120.94 15.26
CA TYR A 780 -48.02 120.30 14.28
C TYR A 780 -48.53 118.87 13.96
N PRO A 781 -48.50 118.41 12.70
CA PRO A 781 -48.97 117.06 12.33
C PRO A 781 -48.29 115.96 13.15
N SER A 782 -49.08 115.02 13.64
CA SER A 782 -48.56 113.84 14.35
C SER A 782 -47.87 112.90 13.37
N SER A 783 -46.73 112.35 13.76
CA SER A 783 -46.01 111.33 13.00
C SER A 783 -46.42 109.89 13.33
N GLY A 784 -47.36 109.73 14.26
CA GLY A 784 -47.68 108.43 14.88
C GLY A 784 -46.77 108.08 16.07
N ALA A 785 -45.76 108.89 16.39
CA ALA A 785 -45.00 108.73 17.61
C ALA A 785 -45.86 109.05 18.85
N GLU A 786 -45.82 108.16 19.85
CA GLU A 786 -46.57 108.35 21.10
C GLU A 786 -46.01 109.52 21.93
N TRP A 787 -44.68 109.66 21.97
CA TRP A 787 -43.97 110.75 22.62
C TRP A 787 -42.60 111.03 22.01
N TYR A 788 -42.06 112.21 22.31
CA TYR A 788 -40.74 112.64 21.91
C TYR A 788 -39.79 112.81 23.10
N TRP A 789 -38.55 112.37 22.92
CA TRP A 789 -37.45 112.57 23.86
C TRP A 789 -37.05 114.04 23.98
N THR A 790 -36.85 114.48 25.22
CA THR A 790 -36.37 115.83 25.56
C THR A 790 -34.97 115.80 26.15
N SER A 791 -34.26 116.93 26.17
CA SER A 791 -32.88 116.99 26.66
C SER A 791 -32.78 116.90 28.18
N GLU A 792 -33.90 117.03 28.89
CA GLU A 792 -34.04 116.92 30.33
C GLU A 792 -34.04 115.46 30.79
N ALA A 793 -32.84 114.86 30.77
CA ALA A 793 -32.56 113.56 31.34
C ALA A 793 -32.07 113.65 32.79
N TYR A 794 -32.57 112.80 33.67
CA TYR A 794 -32.19 112.76 35.09
C TYR A 794 -32.46 111.38 35.70
N VAL A 795 -31.97 111.19 36.93
CA VAL A 795 -32.22 109.96 37.70
C VAL A 795 -33.40 110.19 38.64
N ARG A 796 -34.39 109.28 38.59
CA ARG A 796 -35.54 109.29 39.50
C ARG A 796 -35.63 107.95 40.22
N GLY A 797 -35.29 107.94 41.51
CA GLY A 797 -35.10 106.70 42.27
C GLY A 797 -33.92 105.91 41.72
N TYR A 798 -34.19 104.70 41.18
CA TYR A 798 -33.19 103.82 40.57
C TYR A 798 -33.26 103.78 39.03
N HIS A 799 -34.07 104.63 38.40
CA HIS A 799 -34.24 104.64 36.95
C HIS A 799 -33.70 105.92 36.33
N SER A 800 -32.93 105.77 35.24
CA SER A 800 -32.62 106.87 34.33
C SER A 800 -33.85 107.18 33.51
N VAL A 801 -34.38 108.38 33.67
CA VAL A 801 -35.57 108.86 32.98
C VAL A 801 -35.21 110.09 32.15
N ALA A 802 -36.05 110.40 31.17
CA ALA A 802 -36.04 111.68 30.50
C ALA A 802 -37.46 112.21 30.47
N ASP A 803 -37.60 113.53 30.59
CA ASP A 803 -38.89 114.15 30.31
C ASP A 803 -39.25 113.89 28.84
N VAL A 804 -40.54 113.79 28.58
CA VAL A 804 -41.07 113.54 27.24
C VAL A 804 -42.23 114.47 26.94
N VAL A 805 -42.48 114.72 25.66
CA VAL A 805 -43.66 115.46 25.20
C VAL A 805 -44.49 114.56 24.31
N THR A 806 -45.75 114.37 24.68
CA THR A 806 -46.72 113.58 23.91
C THR A 806 -47.28 114.36 22.73
N THR A 807 -47.70 113.65 21.67
CA THR A 807 -48.32 114.23 20.48
C THR A 807 -49.80 114.55 20.63
N LYS A 808 -50.40 114.28 21.79
CA LYS A 808 -51.82 114.58 22.05
C LYS A 808 -52.10 116.09 21.90
N HIS A 809 -53.16 116.43 21.15
CA HIS A 809 -53.60 117.81 20.92
C HIS A 809 -54.25 118.40 22.17
N GLU A 810 -53.41 118.94 23.05
CA GLU A 810 -53.80 119.53 24.32
C GLU A 810 -53.07 120.87 24.45
N THR A 811 -53.77 121.91 24.90
CA THR A 811 -53.17 123.25 25.07
C THR A 811 -52.52 123.46 26.44
N VAL A 812 -52.68 122.50 27.35
CA VAL A 812 -52.05 122.51 28.68
C VAL A 812 -50.88 121.53 28.67
N PHE A 813 -49.67 122.03 28.90
CA PHE A 813 -48.48 121.20 28.99
C PHE A 813 -48.35 120.56 30.37
N GLN A 814 -48.57 119.23 30.45
CA GLN A 814 -48.23 118.43 31.63
C GLN A 814 -46.86 117.78 31.43
N ARG A 815 -45.97 117.89 32.43
CA ARG A 815 -44.66 117.23 32.38
C ARG A 815 -44.84 115.73 32.60
N GLU A 816 -44.54 114.96 31.55
CA GLU A 816 -44.44 113.50 31.59
C GLU A 816 -42.97 113.07 31.48
N TYR A 817 -42.63 111.89 31.99
CA TYR A 817 -41.30 111.30 31.89
C TYR A 817 -41.38 109.81 31.57
N ARG A 818 -40.38 109.27 30.89
CA ARG A 818 -40.26 107.85 30.50
C ARG A 818 -38.87 107.32 30.83
N ARG A 819 -38.71 106.01 31.01
CA ARG A 819 -37.38 105.41 31.20
C ARG A 819 -36.59 105.46 29.90
N GLN A 820 -35.28 105.72 30.00
CA GLN A 820 -34.43 105.95 28.83
C GLN A 820 -34.25 104.73 27.91
N ASP A 821 -34.57 103.53 28.37
CA ASP A 821 -34.57 102.28 27.59
C ASP A 821 -35.89 102.04 26.82
N GLU A 822 -36.92 102.84 27.08
CA GLU A 822 -38.21 102.74 26.41
C GLU A 822 -38.17 103.28 24.97
N CYS A 823 -39.24 103.01 24.22
CA CYS A 823 -39.38 103.29 22.80
C CYS A 823 -40.01 104.68 22.60
N GLY A 824 -39.24 105.67 22.13
CA GLY A 824 -39.73 107.02 21.82
C GLY A 824 -39.23 107.55 20.49
N ALA A 825 -39.69 108.73 20.07
CA ALA A 825 -39.17 109.40 18.88
C ALA A 825 -38.32 110.61 19.26
N VAL A 826 -37.57 111.17 18.31
CA VAL A 826 -36.92 112.47 18.50
C VAL A 826 -37.04 113.30 17.23
N ARG A 827 -37.37 114.58 17.41
CA ARG A 827 -37.37 115.60 16.35
C ARG A 827 -36.29 116.61 16.68
N ALA A 828 -35.24 116.62 15.87
CA ALA A 828 -34.14 117.54 16.09
C ALA A 828 -34.60 118.99 15.92
N VAL A 829 -34.07 119.87 16.78
CA VAL A 829 -34.34 121.31 16.77
C VAL A 829 -33.03 122.08 16.76
N ARG A 830 -33.08 123.35 16.34
CA ARG A 830 -32.04 124.34 16.54
C ARG A 830 -32.63 125.71 16.85
#